data_AF-G5KG33-F1
#
_entry.id   AF-G5KG33-F1
#
_cell.length_a   1.000
_cell.length_b   1.000
_cell.length_c   1.000
_cell.angle_alpha   90.00
_cell.angle_beta   90.00
_cell.angle_gamma   90.00
#
_symmetry.space_group_name_H-M   'P 1'
#
loop_
_entity.id
_entity.type
_entity.pdbx_description
1 polymer ?
#
loop_
_entity_poly.entity_id
_entity_poly.type
_entity_poly.pdbx_seq_one_letter_code
_entity_poly.pdbx_strand_id
1 'polypeptide(L)'
;MVGYDNKENGTYLGYQKMDFLTKSNVWYHVTNSWEFFGSLLLSIVLPLMVKVNLSVAIHYQYIWQSVVGFLLILFIFLLKFSLKVAKITIFINKKTDGGLKEVIKSDIENRYNKYFNKLIKQKFSYGARESYFRQVKMDLSNIDNNIDKIIFLKVIYLKIIDTELLDKFEDRDIVNYKYFIKEKYDLISNIDFKDDKLISFAITLFKLDAQIFDKLIKKDTRWIESECIFESRGGIFNKKPILDVECNHKIKRLSLNSYEFSEINNIHIYMFKKIAKMAKNKQSISQMVYLIQEKISQNNIRENYWETDNPGGEFIFEKTISTSNLRISKSYYEEIEKIDVFYSSYYSEIKYKSDSNNIYISLYPNILKIEFHCKDGRQYYIKRNEIRDYYDEYEENVWNILFDKYRSSDNLSDVFLPNLREPEIILDSFGDSDEVIIRDYDNKIGYSKTCFKYLTDHFEYIDNNNSQFTNLLEIVKTMSANYRGAFALYQLLYPENSNWDSSVESYIEILSEVLPPIKEEREKIYNDMVSIINEIKYGKSLGSKVLGKVFKTRDIELFDDEFLKDFKGIPKLKLIVVQSILSTNTHGFRRVELQERWEKQDLVEQYLIGLSQTPNLFPSYTDDYKTLNSSMSNFLLNNMELLTSYDFGKLPLSSILLLEKLLHWKWWRDEKHDEKEFMVNIIKEKAEYRLSGYKYSLDGSLLKFFTLKLTEGQGNQYLRIVNDKDYKEDFKFALLNYLKRNQLTLDTYLDGIADELKNYDSVMIGIYEKELIKKEVEKIIFENYLSFE
;
A
#
# COMPACT_ATOMS: atom_id res chain seq x y z
N MET A 1 23.50 5.33 60.49
CA MET A 1 22.67 4.74 59.42
C MET A 1 21.87 5.89 58.83
N VAL A 2 22.28 6.42 57.68
CA VAL A 2 21.58 7.55 57.03
C VAL A 2 20.34 6.96 56.35
N GLY A 3 19.15 7.40 56.76
CA GLY A 3 17.87 6.89 56.27
C GLY A 3 17.78 7.00 54.75
N TYR A 4 17.48 5.87 54.11
CA TYR A 4 17.24 5.77 52.68
C TYR A 4 15.73 5.95 52.43
N ASP A 5 15.27 7.20 52.36
CA ASP A 5 13.83 7.51 52.27
C ASP A 5 13.30 7.76 50.85
N ASN A 6 14.12 7.59 49.79
CA ASN A 6 13.65 7.80 48.41
C ASN A 6 13.51 6.50 47.63
N LYS A 7 12.34 5.84 47.78
CA LYS A 7 11.95 4.65 46.98
C LYS A 7 11.90 4.92 45.47
N GLU A 8 11.53 6.14 45.04
CA GLU A 8 11.32 6.46 43.61
C GLU A 8 12.60 6.50 42.76
N ASN A 9 13.77 6.77 43.34
CA ASN A 9 15.04 6.88 42.59
C ASN A 9 15.98 5.67 42.81
N GLY A 10 15.52 4.67 43.56
CA GLY A 10 16.34 3.55 44.04
C GLY A 10 16.46 2.38 43.08
N THR A 11 15.68 2.34 42.01
CA THR A 11 15.68 1.24 41.02
C THR A 11 16.28 1.67 39.68
N TYR A 12 16.89 0.73 38.95
CA TYR A 12 17.35 0.91 37.58
C TYR A 12 17.39 -0.45 36.86
N LEU A 13 16.75 -0.54 35.69
CA LEU A 13 16.61 -1.79 34.91
C LEU A 13 16.12 -2.99 35.76
N GLY A 14 15.20 -2.73 36.70
CA GLY A 14 14.61 -3.75 37.58
C GLY A 14 15.48 -4.17 38.77
N TYR A 15 16.64 -3.53 38.96
CA TYR A 15 17.49 -3.73 40.12
C TYR A 15 17.31 -2.61 41.14
N GLN A 16 17.15 -2.99 42.40
CA GLN A 16 17.36 -2.07 43.52
C GLN A 16 18.86 -1.77 43.64
N LYS A 17 19.24 -0.52 43.39
CA LYS A 17 20.63 -0.04 43.29
C LYS A 17 21.47 -0.35 44.53
N MET A 18 20.88 -0.21 45.72
CA MET A 18 21.55 -0.48 46.99
C MET A 18 21.76 -1.98 47.23
N ASP A 19 20.79 -2.80 46.83
CA ASP A 19 20.89 -4.26 46.93
C ASP A 19 21.93 -4.82 45.95
N PHE A 20 22.02 -4.23 44.76
CA PHE A 20 23.05 -4.57 43.78
C PHE A 20 24.46 -4.27 44.32
N LEU A 21 24.65 -3.09 44.93
CA LEU A 21 25.93 -2.70 45.54
C LEU A 21 26.35 -3.62 46.68
N THR A 22 25.41 -4.03 47.53
CA THR A 22 25.69 -4.93 48.65
C THR A 22 25.94 -6.37 48.19
N LYS A 23 25.13 -6.90 47.26
CA LYS A 23 25.34 -8.25 46.69
C LYS A 23 26.64 -8.40 45.90
N SER A 24 27.14 -7.32 45.30
CA SER A 24 28.40 -7.33 44.53
C SER A 24 29.68 -7.32 45.38
N ASN A 25 29.60 -7.05 46.68
CA ASN A 25 30.79 -6.89 47.52
C ASN A 25 31.18 -8.18 48.25
N VAL A 26 32.35 -8.72 47.92
CA VAL A 26 32.93 -9.91 48.56
C VAL A 26 33.07 -9.73 50.08
N TRP A 27 33.46 -8.55 50.56
CA TRP A 27 33.65 -8.31 52.00
C TRP A 27 32.34 -8.34 52.78
N TYR A 28 31.22 -7.96 52.15
CA TYR A 28 29.89 -8.06 52.74
C TYR A 28 29.47 -9.52 52.94
N HIS A 29 29.77 -10.39 51.97
CA HIS A 29 29.53 -11.84 52.09
C HIS A 29 30.44 -12.50 53.13
N VAL A 30 31.72 -12.13 53.16
CA VAL A 30 32.68 -12.62 54.18
C VAL A 30 32.20 -12.28 55.59
N THR A 31 31.63 -11.09 55.80
CA THR A 31 31.11 -10.69 57.13
C THR A 31 29.80 -11.35 57.53
N ASN A 32 29.13 -11.99 56.58
CA ASN A 32 27.91 -12.76 56.82
C ASN A 32 28.17 -14.27 56.84
N SER A 33 29.43 -14.70 56.78
CA SER A 33 29.81 -16.12 56.79
C SER A 33 30.09 -16.62 58.21
N TRP A 34 29.96 -17.94 58.42
CA TRP A 34 30.19 -18.56 59.73
C TRP A 34 31.64 -18.38 60.21
N GLU A 35 32.60 -18.34 59.28
CA GLU A 35 34.02 -18.15 59.53
C GLU A 35 34.33 -16.77 60.15
N PHE A 36 33.56 -15.74 59.81
CA PHE A 36 33.67 -14.43 60.45
C PHE A 36 33.19 -14.45 61.90
N PHE A 37 32.04 -15.08 62.18
CA PHE A 37 31.56 -15.27 63.55
C PHE A 37 32.52 -16.13 64.39
N GLY A 38 33.11 -17.16 63.78
CA GLY A 38 34.17 -17.95 64.40
C GLY A 38 35.41 -17.10 64.73
N SER A 39 35.81 -16.20 63.84
CA SER A 39 36.94 -15.28 64.06
C SER A 39 36.66 -14.28 65.19
N LEU A 40 35.44 -13.75 65.28
CA LEU A 40 35.00 -12.91 66.41
C LEU A 40 35.00 -13.68 67.73
N LEU A 41 34.48 -14.90 67.75
CA LEU A 41 34.49 -15.76 68.93
C LEU A 41 35.92 -16.05 69.40
N LEU A 42 36.81 -16.42 68.47
CA LEU A 42 38.23 -16.67 68.76
C LEU A 42 38.94 -15.44 69.32
N SER A 43 38.57 -14.23 68.89
CA SER A 43 39.13 -12.98 69.42
C SER A 43 38.84 -12.77 70.91
N ILE A 44 37.77 -13.38 71.45
CA ILE A 44 37.34 -13.30 72.84
C ILE A 44 37.81 -14.52 73.65
N VAL A 45 37.71 -15.72 73.07
CA VAL A 45 38.03 -16.98 73.77
C VAL A 45 39.54 -17.17 73.95
N LEU A 46 40.36 -16.79 72.96
CA LEU A 46 41.81 -16.99 73.04
C LEU A 46 42.46 -16.23 74.21
N PRO A 47 42.14 -14.94 74.49
CA PRO A 47 42.65 -14.23 75.66
C PRO A 47 42.22 -14.86 76.99
N LEU A 48 40.99 -15.39 77.06
CA LEU A 48 40.47 -16.05 78.26
C LEU A 48 41.18 -17.39 78.52
N MET A 49 41.44 -18.17 77.46
CA MET A 49 42.22 -19.40 77.52
C MET A 49 43.67 -19.15 77.97
N VAL A 50 44.32 -18.10 77.46
CA VAL A 50 45.68 -17.70 77.85
C VAL A 50 45.76 -17.30 79.33
N LYS A 51 44.71 -16.70 79.89
CA LYS A 51 44.64 -16.33 81.32
C LYS A 51 44.56 -17.54 82.26
N VAL A 52 44.01 -18.67 81.80
CA VAL A 52 43.82 -19.90 82.60
C VAL A 52 45.05 -20.81 82.54
N ASN A 53 45.85 -20.77 81.47
CA ASN A 53 46.94 -21.71 81.26
C ASN A 53 48.25 -21.00 80.87
N LEU A 54 49.09 -20.67 81.87
CA LEU A 54 50.32 -19.87 81.73
C LEU A 54 51.44 -20.55 80.92
N SER A 55 51.41 -21.87 80.72
CA SER A 55 52.53 -22.64 80.13
C SER A 55 52.58 -22.65 78.60
N VAL A 56 51.51 -22.22 77.89
CA VAL A 56 51.42 -22.24 76.41
C VAL A 56 51.20 -20.84 75.82
N ALA A 57 51.43 -19.79 76.63
CA ALA A 57 50.94 -18.43 76.37
C ALA A 57 51.41 -17.79 75.04
N ILE A 58 52.64 -18.05 74.60
CA ILE A 58 53.26 -17.31 73.48
C ILE A 58 52.64 -17.68 72.12
N HIS A 59 52.42 -18.96 71.84
CA HIS A 59 51.87 -19.40 70.54
C HIS A 59 50.40 -18.97 70.37
N TYR A 60 49.60 -19.08 71.42
CA TYR A 60 48.22 -18.60 71.42
C TYR A 60 48.13 -17.07 71.32
N GLN A 61 49.11 -16.34 71.87
CA GLN A 61 49.21 -14.89 71.72
C GLN A 61 49.48 -14.50 70.26
N TYR A 62 50.35 -15.21 69.53
CA TYR A 62 50.56 -14.96 68.10
C TYR A 62 49.32 -15.27 67.26
N ILE A 63 48.64 -16.40 67.53
CA ILE A 63 47.39 -16.75 66.83
C ILE A 63 46.31 -15.68 67.09
N TRP A 64 46.17 -15.24 68.34
CA TRP A 64 45.25 -14.17 68.69
C TRP A 64 45.61 -12.86 67.98
N GLN A 65 46.89 -12.48 67.96
CA GLN A 65 47.36 -11.30 67.22
C GLN A 65 47.08 -11.40 65.72
N SER A 66 47.22 -12.58 65.11
CA SER A 66 46.87 -12.81 63.71
C SER A 66 45.37 -12.69 63.45
N VAL A 67 44.52 -13.25 64.33
CA VAL A 67 43.06 -13.10 64.25
C VAL A 67 42.66 -11.63 64.37
N VAL A 68 43.23 -10.90 65.34
CA VAL A 68 42.98 -9.46 65.52
C VAL A 68 43.47 -8.67 64.31
N GLY A 69 44.65 -8.99 63.77
CA GLY A 69 45.20 -8.36 62.57
C GLY A 69 44.31 -8.57 61.34
N PHE A 70 43.81 -9.79 61.13
CA PHE A 70 42.86 -10.11 60.07
C PHE A 70 41.54 -9.33 60.23
N LEU A 71 40.99 -9.29 61.44
CA LEU A 71 39.78 -8.51 61.74
C LEU A 71 39.98 -7.01 61.50
N LEU A 72 41.17 -6.48 61.78
CA LEU A 72 41.51 -5.07 61.53
C LEU A 72 41.61 -4.77 60.03
N ILE A 73 42.24 -5.65 59.25
CA ILE A 73 42.28 -5.53 57.78
C ILE A 73 40.85 -5.57 57.20
N LEU A 74 40.05 -6.54 57.64
CA LEU A 74 38.65 -6.68 57.22
C LEU A 74 37.84 -5.44 57.61
N PHE A 75 38.05 -4.88 58.80
CA PHE A 75 37.44 -3.61 59.23
C PHE A 75 37.79 -2.44 58.30
N ILE A 76 39.06 -2.30 57.89
CA ILE A 76 39.48 -1.26 56.94
C ILE A 76 38.74 -1.42 55.60
N PHE A 77 38.62 -2.64 55.08
CA PHE A 77 37.89 -2.90 53.84
C PHE A 77 36.39 -2.62 53.96
N LEU A 78 35.76 -2.97 55.09
CA LEU A 78 34.37 -2.62 55.37
C LEU A 78 34.15 -1.12 55.52
N LEU A 79 35.08 -0.40 56.14
CA LEU A 79 35.02 1.05 56.25
C LEU A 79 35.11 1.69 54.85
N LYS A 80 36.06 1.23 54.02
CA LYS A 80 36.20 1.66 52.62
C LYS A 80 34.93 1.38 51.82
N PHE A 81 34.30 0.22 52.03
CA PHE A 81 33.03 -0.11 51.42
C PHE A 81 31.89 0.79 51.92
N SER A 82 31.78 1.01 53.23
CA SER A 82 30.75 1.86 53.83
C SER A 82 30.84 3.30 53.33
N LEU A 83 32.06 3.83 53.18
CA LEU A 83 32.31 5.13 52.55
C LEU A 83 31.91 5.14 51.06
N LYS A 84 32.19 4.06 50.34
CA LYS A 84 31.76 3.89 48.93
C LYS A 84 30.24 3.87 48.82
N VAL A 85 29.54 3.11 49.67
CA VAL A 85 28.08 3.04 49.72
C VAL A 85 27.49 4.41 50.07
N ALA A 86 28.04 5.12 51.06
CA ALA A 86 27.61 6.47 51.41
C ALA A 86 27.79 7.47 50.24
N LYS A 87 28.95 7.45 49.59
CA LYS A 87 29.22 8.28 48.39
C LYS A 87 28.22 8.01 47.27
N ILE A 88 27.95 6.74 46.97
CA ILE A 88 27.01 6.36 45.91
C ILE A 88 25.57 6.70 46.30
N THR A 89 25.20 6.58 47.58
CA THR A 89 23.88 7.01 48.08
C THR A 89 23.67 8.51 47.84
N ILE A 90 24.70 9.33 48.09
CA ILE A 90 24.67 10.78 47.78
C ILE A 90 24.47 11.01 46.28
N PHE A 91 25.15 10.23 45.42
CA PHE A 91 24.98 10.36 43.97
C PHE A 91 23.60 9.91 43.47
N ILE A 92 23.02 8.85 44.06
CA ILE A 92 21.65 8.42 43.77
C ILE A 92 20.67 9.54 44.12
N ASN A 93 20.82 10.14 45.30
CA ASN A 93 19.96 11.24 45.75
C ASN A 93 20.11 12.49 44.86
N LYS A 94 21.31 12.75 44.32
CA LYS A 94 21.59 13.85 43.38
C LYS A 94 21.30 13.53 41.91
N LYS A 95 20.82 12.31 41.59
CA LYS A 95 20.62 11.79 40.21
C LYS A 95 21.89 11.82 39.33
N THR A 96 23.08 11.82 39.93
CA THR A 96 24.38 11.81 39.24
C THR A 96 25.07 10.44 39.32
N ASP A 97 24.30 9.38 39.57
CA ASP A 97 24.75 8.00 39.74
C ASP A 97 25.07 7.26 38.43
N GLY A 98 25.44 7.98 37.37
CA GLY A 98 25.70 7.41 36.03
C GLY A 98 26.70 6.25 36.05
N GLY A 99 27.75 6.35 36.87
CA GLY A 99 28.73 5.27 37.03
C GLY A 99 28.16 3.96 37.60
N LEU A 100 27.15 4.02 38.49
CA LEU A 100 26.49 2.81 39.00
C LEU A 100 25.59 2.19 37.93
N LYS A 101 24.88 3.03 37.17
CA LYS A 101 24.01 2.58 36.07
C LYS A 101 24.81 1.81 35.01
N GLU A 102 25.99 2.28 34.64
CA GLU A 102 26.88 1.57 33.70
C GLU A 102 27.36 0.22 34.24
N VAL A 103 27.65 0.10 35.54
CA VAL A 103 28.02 -1.19 36.14
C VAL A 103 26.85 -2.18 36.10
N ILE A 104 25.63 -1.73 36.44
CA ILE A 104 24.42 -2.57 36.36
C ILE A 104 24.19 -3.02 34.91
N LYS A 105 24.33 -2.10 33.94
CA LYS A 105 24.19 -2.39 32.52
C LYS A 105 25.20 -3.45 32.04
N SER A 106 26.47 -3.30 32.43
CA SER A 106 27.53 -4.27 32.10
C SER A 106 27.29 -5.64 32.73
N ASP A 107 26.76 -5.72 33.96
CA ASP A 107 26.39 -7.00 34.59
C ASP A 107 25.26 -7.71 33.82
N ILE A 108 24.21 -6.96 33.45
CA ILE A 108 23.10 -7.47 32.63
C ILE A 108 23.64 -7.99 31.29
N GLU A 109 24.47 -7.19 30.61
CA GLU A 109 25.08 -7.58 29.34
C GLU A 109 25.89 -8.87 29.47
N ASN A 110 26.75 -8.97 30.48
CA ASN A 110 27.57 -10.17 30.74
C ASN A 110 26.72 -11.41 31.03
N ARG A 111 25.60 -11.24 31.74
CA ARG A 111 24.68 -12.34 32.05
C ARG A 111 23.94 -12.82 30.81
N TYR A 112 23.39 -11.90 30.02
CA TYR A 112 22.70 -12.24 28.78
C TYR A 112 23.65 -12.78 27.71
N ASN A 113 24.91 -12.37 27.72
CA ASN A 113 25.96 -12.99 26.91
C ASN A 113 26.15 -14.48 27.26
N LYS A 114 26.12 -14.84 28.54
CA LYS A 114 26.18 -16.26 28.97
C LYS A 114 24.93 -17.03 28.51
N TYR A 115 23.74 -16.43 28.63
CA TYR A 115 22.50 -17.05 28.18
C TYR A 115 22.48 -17.24 26.66
N PHE A 116 22.94 -16.26 25.90
CA PHE A 116 23.03 -16.32 24.46
C PHE A 116 24.07 -17.35 23.98
N ASN A 117 25.24 -17.41 24.63
CA ASN A 117 26.23 -18.45 24.34
C ASN A 117 25.68 -19.87 24.62
N LYS A 118 24.78 -20.01 25.60
CA LYS A 118 24.07 -21.27 25.84
C LYS A 118 23.10 -21.60 24.70
N LEU A 119 22.37 -20.61 24.17
CA LEU A 119 21.50 -20.79 22.99
C LEU A 119 22.29 -21.30 21.78
N ILE A 120 23.44 -20.68 21.47
CA ILE A 120 24.31 -21.08 20.36
C ILE A 120 24.78 -22.53 20.55
N LYS A 121 25.28 -22.88 21.74
CA LYS A 121 25.74 -24.26 22.04
C LYS A 121 24.62 -25.30 21.91
N GLN A 122 23.38 -24.90 22.17
CA GLN A 122 22.19 -25.75 22.07
C GLN A 122 21.46 -25.58 20.74
N LYS A 123 22.12 -24.98 19.74
CA LYS A 123 21.62 -24.79 18.37
C LYS A 123 20.20 -24.21 18.33
N PHE A 124 19.92 -23.29 19.24
CA PHE A 124 18.61 -22.65 19.41
C PHE A 124 17.44 -23.62 19.54
N SER A 125 17.62 -24.84 20.09
CA SER A 125 16.51 -25.78 20.30
C SER A 125 15.33 -25.17 21.07
N TYR A 126 14.11 -25.69 20.88
CA TYR A 126 12.88 -25.17 21.49
C TYR A 126 13.02 -24.89 23.00
N GLY A 127 13.48 -25.88 23.79
CA GLY A 127 13.64 -25.71 25.24
C GLY A 127 14.70 -24.67 25.63
N ALA A 128 15.74 -24.49 24.81
CA ALA A 128 16.73 -23.45 25.02
C ALA A 128 16.13 -22.06 24.80
N ARG A 129 15.36 -21.87 23.71
CA ARG A 129 14.66 -20.62 23.41
C ARG A 129 13.62 -20.29 24.46
N GLU A 130 12.79 -21.26 24.83
CA GLU A 130 11.77 -21.10 25.88
C GLU A 130 12.41 -20.64 27.20
N SER A 131 13.50 -21.28 27.62
CA SER A 131 14.23 -20.89 28.82
C SER A 131 14.78 -19.46 28.72
N TYR A 132 15.30 -19.06 27.56
CA TYR A 132 15.82 -17.71 27.34
C TYR A 132 14.70 -16.66 27.41
N PHE A 133 13.62 -16.83 26.64
CA PHE A 133 12.52 -15.87 26.62
C PHE A 133 11.74 -15.82 27.92
N ARG A 134 11.65 -16.92 28.67
CA ARG A 134 11.10 -16.91 30.04
C ARG A 134 11.90 -15.99 30.95
N GLN A 135 13.24 -16.04 30.87
CA GLN A 135 14.11 -15.16 31.63
C GLN A 135 13.96 -13.70 31.20
N VAL A 136 13.92 -13.42 29.88
CA VAL A 136 13.68 -12.08 29.35
C VAL A 136 12.36 -11.51 29.85
N LYS A 137 11.27 -12.29 29.78
CA LYS A 137 9.94 -11.86 30.24
C LYS A 137 9.93 -11.55 31.74
N MET A 138 10.57 -12.40 32.55
CA MET A 138 10.68 -12.20 34.00
C MET A 138 11.48 -10.94 34.35
N ASP A 139 12.62 -10.72 33.70
CA ASP A 139 13.43 -9.52 33.93
C ASP A 139 12.72 -8.26 33.44
N LEU A 140 12.01 -8.31 32.30
CA LEU A 140 11.18 -7.21 31.82
C LEU A 140 10.02 -6.87 32.75
N SER A 141 9.37 -7.87 33.37
CA SER A 141 8.28 -7.62 34.33
C SER A 141 8.76 -6.95 35.62
N ASN A 142 10.05 -7.04 35.94
CA ASN A 142 10.64 -6.38 37.10
C ASN A 142 11.01 -4.90 36.82
N ILE A 143 10.86 -4.42 35.59
CA ILE A 143 11.14 -3.03 35.22
C ILE A 143 9.83 -2.26 35.17
N ASP A 144 9.70 -1.22 36.00
CA ASP A 144 8.46 -0.42 36.04
C ASP A 144 8.35 0.57 34.87
N ASN A 145 9.47 1.25 34.54
CA ASN A 145 9.49 2.32 33.54
C ASN A 145 9.69 1.80 32.10
N ASN A 146 8.85 2.26 31.18
CA ASN A 146 8.90 1.98 29.75
C ASN A 146 10.24 2.38 29.08
N ILE A 147 10.82 3.51 29.47
CA ILE A 147 12.14 3.94 28.94
C ILE A 147 13.23 2.94 29.34
N ASP A 148 13.20 2.48 30.60
CA ASP A 148 14.16 1.50 31.11
C ASP A 148 13.95 0.11 30.47
N LYS A 149 12.69 -0.27 30.15
CA LYS A 149 12.42 -1.48 29.35
C LYS A 149 13.07 -1.40 27.98
N ILE A 150 12.97 -0.24 27.30
CA ILE A 150 13.64 -0.05 25.99
C ILE A 150 15.17 -0.10 26.15
N ILE A 151 15.74 0.52 27.19
CA ILE A 151 17.18 0.47 27.45
C ILE A 151 17.62 -0.97 27.70
N PHE A 152 16.88 -1.74 28.51
CA PHE A 152 17.14 -3.16 28.75
C PHE A 152 17.14 -3.96 27.45
N LEU A 153 16.11 -3.80 26.61
CA LEU A 153 16.02 -4.47 25.31
C LEU A 153 17.19 -4.12 24.39
N LYS A 154 17.61 -2.85 24.38
CA LYS A 154 18.80 -2.40 23.64
C LYS A 154 20.06 -3.13 24.09
N VAL A 155 20.24 -3.30 25.40
CA VAL A 155 21.40 -4.00 25.97
C VAL A 155 21.44 -5.47 25.56
N ILE A 156 20.30 -6.16 25.58
CA ILE A 156 20.27 -7.60 25.31
C ILE A 156 20.22 -7.96 23.82
N TYR A 157 19.72 -7.08 22.94
CA TYR A 157 19.44 -7.42 21.54
C TYR A 157 20.25 -6.66 20.48
N LEU A 158 20.92 -5.54 20.78
CA LEU A 158 21.74 -4.81 19.79
C LEU A 158 23.16 -5.37 19.65
N LYS A 159 23.44 -6.54 20.22
CA LYS A 159 24.75 -7.17 20.10
C LYS A 159 24.92 -7.79 18.70
N ILE A 160 26.06 -7.52 18.08
CA ILE A 160 26.43 -8.13 16.79
C ILE A 160 26.70 -9.62 17.00
N ILE A 161 25.98 -10.46 16.25
CA ILE A 161 26.21 -11.90 16.19
C ILE A 161 27.31 -12.16 15.16
N ASP A 162 28.25 -13.02 15.52
CA ASP A 162 29.23 -13.53 14.56
C ASP A 162 28.55 -14.50 13.58
N THR A 163 28.44 -14.07 12.32
CA THR A 163 27.78 -14.83 11.25
C THR A 163 28.50 -16.14 10.96
N GLU A 164 29.82 -16.23 11.20
CA GLU A 164 30.60 -17.44 10.96
C GLU A 164 30.15 -18.63 11.83
N LEU A 165 29.56 -18.34 13.00
CA LEU A 165 29.00 -19.37 13.88
C LEU A 165 27.70 -19.95 13.34
N LEU A 166 26.92 -19.14 12.61
CA LEU A 166 25.62 -19.54 12.04
C LEU A 166 25.80 -20.30 10.71
N ASP A 167 26.90 -20.07 10.00
CA ASP A 167 27.21 -20.73 8.72
C ASP A 167 27.32 -22.27 8.82
N LYS A 168 27.52 -22.81 10.02
CA LYS A 168 27.67 -24.26 10.27
C LYS A 168 26.34 -24.94 10.59
N PHE A 169 25.22 -24.24 10.45
CA PHE A 169 23.90 -24.76 10.81
C PHE A 169 23.37 -25.73 9.75
N GLU A 170 22.77 -26.82 10.23
CA GLU A 170 21.98 -27.73 9.41
C GLU A 170 20.54 -27.21 9.30
N ASP A 171 19.72 -27.79 8.41
CA ASP A 171 18.39 -27.28 8.09
C ASP A 171 17.48 -27.11 9.31
N ARG A 172 17.55 -28.05 10.27
CA ARG A 172 16.81 -27.96 11.54
C ARG A 172 17.30 -26.81 12.43
N ASP A 173 18.59 -26.52 12.41
CA ASP A 173 19.20 -25.43 13.18
C ASP A 173 18.83 -24.06 12.59
N ILE A 174 18.78 -23.96 11.25
CA ILE A 174 18.27 -22.79 10.51
C ILE A 174 16.83 -22.48 10.92
N VAL A 175 15.95 -23.48 10.90
CA VAL A 175 14.55 -23.35 11.33
C VAL A 175 14.46 -22.91 12.79
N ASN A 176 15.27 -23.52 13.67
CA ASN A 176 15.32 -23.14 15.08
C ASN A 176 15.73 -21.68 15.30
N TYR A 177 16.69 -21.17 14.52
CA TYR A 177 17.10 -19.77 14.58
C TYR A 177 16.03 -18.82 14.05
N LYS A 178 15.34 -19.17 12.95
CA LYS A 178 14.19 -18.41 12.45
C LYS A 178 13.08 -18.28 13.50
N TYR A 179 12.79 -19.35 14.26
CA TYR A 179 11.85 -19.28 15.40
C TYR A 179 12.35 -18.40 16.55
N PHE A 180 13.65 -18.39 16.84
CA PHE A 180 14.21 -17.45 17.82
C PHE A 180 13.94 -16.00 17.42
N ILE A 181 14.13 -15.66 16.14
CA ILE A 181 13.81 -14.33 15.60
C ILE A 181 12.30 -14.07 15.66
N LYS A 182 11.47 -15.05 15.31
CA LYS A 182 10.01 -14.98 15.44
C LYS A 182 9.59 -14.59 16.87
N GLU A 183 10.05 -15.34 17.86
CA GLU A 183 9.75 -15.14 19.28
C GLU A 183 10.28 -13.79 19.80
N LYS A 184 11.44 -13.34 19.31
CA LYS A 184 12.02 -12.01 19.61
C LYS A 184 11.08 -10.88 19.18
N TYR A 185 10.58 -10.92 17.94
CA TYR A 185 9.66 -9.90 17.41
C TYR A 185 8.25 -10.01 18.00
N ASP A 186 7.80 -11.21 18.34
CA ASP A 186 6.56 -11.41 19.09
C ASP A 186 6.61 -10.77 20.47
N LEU A 187 7.73 -10.96 21.18
CA LEU A 187 7.93 -10.32 22.47
C LEU A 187 7.89 -8.80 22.36
N ILE A 188 8.62 -8.22 21.39
CA ILE A 188 8.71 -6.75 21.23
C ILE A 188 7.36 -6.15 20.82
N SER A 189 6.64 -6.78 19.88
CA SER A 189 5.36 -6.27 19.38
C SER A 189 4.22 -6.36 20.39
N ASN A 190 4.31 -7.25 21.37
CA ASN A 190 3.33 -7.40 22.46
C ASN A 190 3.58 -6.46 23.66
N ILE A 191 4.61 -5.61 23.61
CA ILE A 191 4.87 -4.62 24.67
C ILE A 191 3.84 -3.48 24.54
N ASP A 192 2.88 -3.45 25.46
CA ASP A 192 1.72 -2.55 25.41
C ASP A 192 2.03 -1.17 26.00
N PHE A 193 2.86 -0.37 25.33
CA PHE A 193 2.87 1.07 25.54
C PHE A 193 3.20 1.83 24.25
N LYS A 194 2.42 2.88 23.99
CA LYS A 194 2.53 3.75 22.80
C LYS A 194 3.72 4.71 22.95
N ASP A 195 4.93 4.25 22.66
CA ASP A 195 6.13 5.10 22.63
C ASP A 195 6.86 4.96 21.28
N ASP A 196 7.03 6.06 20.56
CA ASP A 196 7.76 6.14 19.29
C ASP A 196 9.21 5.66 19.42
N LYS A 197 9.78 5.72 20.63
CA LYS A 197 11.11 5.18 20.93
C LYS A 197 11.16 3.67 20.81
N LEU A 198 10.07 2.96 21.10
CA LEU A 198 10.00 1.50 20.98
C LEU A 198 10.01 1.10 19.49
N ILE A 199 9.24 1.80 18.66
CA ILE A 199 9.24 1.57 17.20
C ILE A 199 10.61 1.89 16.62
N SER A 200 11.20 3.04 16.98
CA SER A 200 12.55 3.41 16.54
C SER A 200 13.60 2.34 16.92
N PHE A 201 13.47 1.74 18.11
CA PHE A 201 14.29 0.61 18.52
C PHE A 201 14.04 -0.64 17.66
N ALA A 202 12.77 -1.02 17.44
CA ALA A 202 12.41 -2.18 16.64
C ALA A 202 12.90 -2.05 15.19
N ILE A 203 12.86 -0.84 14.63
CA ILE A 203 13.42 -0.49 13.31
C ILE A 203 14.95 -0.64 13.30
N THR A 204 15.64 -0.16 14.33
CA THR A 204 17.10 -0.34 14.45
C THR A 204 17.46 -1.82 14.53
N LEU A 205 16.69 -2.58 15.30
CA LEU A 205 16.86 -4.02 15.45
C LEU A 205 16.63 -4.77 14.13
N PHE A 206 15.60 -4.37 13.38
CA PHE A 206 15.33 -4.92 12.05
C PHE A 206 16.49 -4.75 11.09
N LYS A 207 17.10 -3.56 11.03
CA LYS A 207 18.27 -3.35 10.18
C LYS A 207 19.38 -4.36 10.48
N LEU A 208 19.66 -4.59 11.77
CA LEU A 208 20.71 -5.53 12.20
C LEU A 208 20.35 -6.99 11.87
N ASP A 209 19.18 -7.45 12.29
CA ASP A 209 18.75 -8.84 12.09
C ASP A 209 18.60 -9.15 10.58
N ALA A 210 18.06 -8.20 9.81
CA ALA A 210 17.92 -8.35 8.37
C ALA A 210 19.29 -8.37 7.67
N GLN A 211 20.27 -7.55 8.08
CA GLN A 211 21.64 -7.62 7.53
C GLN A 211 22.31 -8.98 7.80
N ILE A 212 22.03 -9.61 8.95
CA ILE A 212 22.52 -10.96 9.25
C ILE A 212 21.89 -11.95 8.27
N PHE A 213 20.57 -11.91 8.07
CA PHE A 213 19.91 -12.80 7.12
C PHE A 213 20.34 -12.57 5.68
N ASP A 214 20.51 -11.33 5.22
CA ASP A 214 21.00 -11.07 3.86
C ASP A 214 22.34 -11.75 3.60
N LYS A 215 23.27 -11.67 4.55
CA LYS A 215 24.59 -12.31 4.46
C LYS A 215 24.48 -13.83 4.42
N LEU A 216 23.63 -14.40 5.28
CA LEU A 216 23.42 -15.85 5.35
C LEU A 216 22.77 -16.39 4.08
N ILE A 217 21.72 -15.72 3.59
CA ILE A 217 21.00 -16.05 2.36
C ILE A 217 21.92 -15.98 1.14
N LYS A 218 22.74 -14.92 1.04
CA LYS A 218 23.69 -14.77 -0.06
C LYS A 218 24.75 -15.86 -0.10
N LYS A 219 25.10 -16.41 1.07
CA LYS A 219 26.10 -17.48 1.18
C LYS A 219 25.48 -18.86 0.95
N ASP A 220 24.23 -19.07 1.36
CA ASP A 220 23.57 -20.37 1.37
C ASP A 220 22.04 -20.23 1.22
N THR A 221 21.48 -20.74 0.12
CA THR A 221 20.05 -20.64 -0.20
C THR A 221 19.17 -21.50 0.71
N ARG A 222 19.74 -22.40 1.53
CA ARG A 222 18.98 -23.16 2.56
C ARG A 222 18.35 -22.25 3.61
N TRP A 223 18.81 -21.02 3.74
CA TRP A 223 18.15 -19.99 4.56
C TRP A 223 16.82 -19.49 3.97
N ILE A 224 16.52 -19.79 2.70
CA ILE A 224 15.27 -19.48 2.01
C ILE A 224 14.36 -20.72 1.92
N GLU A 225 14.92 -21.86 1.52
CA GLU A 225 14.12 -23.03 1.11
C GLU A 225 13.47 -23.81 2.26
N SER A 226 12.37 -24.48 1.92
CA SER A 226 11.79 -25.59 2.70
C SER A 226 11.89 -26.86 1.85
N GLU A 227 12.09 -28.03 2.46
CA GLU A 227 12.22 -29.30 1.76
C GLU A 227 11.04 -29.53 0.78
N CYS A 228 11.35 -29.67 -0.51
CA CYS A 228 10.35 -29.87 -1.56
C CYS A 228 10.69 -31.10 -2.41
N ILE A 229 9.65 -31.81 -2.84
CA ILE A 229 9.77 -32.99 -3.69
C ILE A 229 9.12 -32.67 -5.04
N PHE A 230 9.78 -33.01 -6.15
CA PHE A 230 9.18 -32.90 -7.47
C PHE A 230 8.56 -34.23 -7.87
N GLU A 231 7.25 -34.24 -8.11
CA GLU A 231 6.55 -35.43 -8.57
C GLU A 231 6.27 -35.32 -10.08
N SER A 232 6.60 -36.39 -10.80
CA SER A 232 6.09 -36.62 -12.15
C SER A 232 4.65 -37.12 -12.04
N ARG A 233 3.66 -36.38 -12.55
CA ARG A 233 2.27 -36.86 -12.53
C ARG A 233 2.14 -38.01 -13.55
N GLY A 234 1.85 -39.21 -13.06
CA GLY A 234 1.87 -40.45 -13.84
C GLY A 234 0.92 -40.49 -15.04
N GLY A 235 1.41 -41.10 -16.14
CA GLY A 235 0.64 -41.51 -17.31
C GLY A 235 1.38 -41.31 -18.64
N ILE A 236 1.31 -42.30 -19.53
CA ILE A 236 1.96 -42.42 -20.86
C ILE A 236 1.61 -41.26 -21.85
N PHE A 237 0.80 -40.27 -21.45
CA PHE A 237 0.19 -39.27 -22.34
C PHE A 237 0.62 -37.80 -22.14
N ASN A 238 1.65 -37.51 -21.32
CA ASN A 238 2.07 -36.12 -21.06
C ASN A 238 3.41 -35.69 -21.71
N LYS A 239 3.96 -36.51 -22.61
CA LYS A 239 5.14 -36.15 -23.42
C LYS A 239 4.66 -35.37 -24.65
N LYS A 240 4.58 -34.04 -24.56
CA LYS A 240 4.28 -33.19 -25.71
C LYS A 240 5.61 -32.66 -26.25
N PRO A 241 6.05 -33.06 -27.45
CA PRO A 241 7.35 -32.62 -27.95
C PRO A 241 7.35 -31.12 -28.26
N ILE A 242 8.48 -30.47 -27.99
CA ILE A 242 8.77 -29.12 -28.54
C ILE A 242 9.66 -29.38 -29.75
N LEU A 243 9.19 -29.04 -30.96
CA LEU A 243 9.97 -29.19 -32.21
C LEU A 243 10.72 -30.55 -32.28
N ASP A 244 9.98 -31.65 -32.06
CA ASP A 244 10.46 -33.04 -32.09
C ASP A 244 11.36 -33.50 -30.92
N VAL A 245 11.59 -32.66 -29.91
CA VAL A 245 12.33 -33.02 -28.67
C VAL A 245 11.35 -33.40 -27.56
N GLU A 246 11.58 -34.54 -26.89
CA GLU A 246 10.72 -35.01 -25.79
C GLU A 246 10.76 -34.03 -24.60
N CYS A 247 9.60 -33.51 -24.19
CA CYS A 247 9.46 -32.64 -23.02
C CYS A 247 8.68 -33.35 -21.90
N ASN A 248 9.29 -33.47 -20.72
CA ASN A 248 8.63 -33.98 -19.52
C ASN A 248 8.36 -32.85 -18.52
N HIS A 249 7.24 -32.95 -17.83
CA HIS A 249 6.80 -31.95 -16.86
C HIS A 249 6.79 -32.54 -15.44
N LYS A 250 7.42 -31.83 -14.49
CA LYS A 250 7.50 -32.16 -13.06
C LYS A 250 6.89 -31.03 -12.25
N ILE A 251 6.11 -31.34 -11.21
CA ILE A 251 5.44 -30.32 -10.38
C ILE A 251 6.01 -30.38 -8.96
N LYS A 252 6.30 -29.20 -8.40
CA LYS A 252 6.71 -29.03 -7.02
C LYS A 252 5.58 -29.44 -6.08
N ARG A 253 5.86 -30.38 -5.19
CA ARG A 253 4.99 -30.75 -4.08
C ARG A 253 5.68 -30.38 -2.78
N LEU A 254 4.97 -29.59 -1.99
CA LEU A 254 5.36 -29.25 -0.63
C LEU A 254 5.36 -30.50 0.24
N SER A 255 6.43 -30.74 1.00
CA SER A 255 6.49 -31.82 1.99
C SER A 255 5.49 -31.55 3.13
N LEU A 256 4.93 -32.59 3.77
CA LEU A 256 3.95 -32.46 4.86
C LEU A 256 4.43 -31.57 6.01
N ASN A 257 5.74 -31.52 6.28
CA ASN A 257 6.34 -30.69 7.33
C ASN A 257 6.40 -29.19 6.95
N SER A 258 6.30 -28.82 5.66
CA SER A 258 6.47 -27.44 5.20
C SER A 258 5.31 -26.50 5.55
N TYR A 259 4.11 -27.02 5.81
CA TYR A 259 2.95 -26.20 6.20
C TYR A 259 3.13 -25.54 7.56
N GLU A 260 3.79 -26.21 8.52
CA GLU A 260 4.09 -25.65 9.86
C GLU A 260 5.10 -24.50 9.81
N PHE A 261 5.91 -24.41 8.75
CA PHE A 261 7.00 -23.43 8.61
C PHE A 261 6.66 -22.23 7.71
N SER A 262 5.47 -22.20 7.12
CA SER A 262 5.06 -21.16 6.15
C SER A 262 5.24 -19.72 6.65
N GLU A 263 4.94 -19.44 7.93
CA GLU A 263 5.06 -18.08 8.51
C GLU A 263 6.51 -17.59 8.64
N ILE A 264 7.48 -18.49 8.69
CA ILE A 264 8.91 -18.16 8.92
C ILE A 264 9.78 -18.38 7.68
N ASN A 265 9.21 -18.88 6.57
CA ASN A 265 9.92 -19.06 5.30
C ASN A 265 10.57 -17.74 4.88
N ASN A 266 9.77 -16.67 4.78
CA ASN A 266 10.24 -15.31 4.58
C ASN A 266 10.28 -14.52 5.90
N ILE A 267 11.34 -14.74 6.68
CA ILE A 267 11.51 -14.10 7.98
C ILE A 267 11.53 -12.56 7.90
N HIS A 268 12.00 -11.98 6.79
CA HIS A 268 11.96 -10.54 6.56
C HIS A 268 10.53 -9.99 6.56
N ILE A 269 9.62 -10.66 5.85
CA ILE A 269 8.19 -10.32 5.84
C ILE A 269 7.62 -10.42 7.27
N TYR A 270 7.96 -11.47 8.01
CA TYR A 270 7.47 -11.66 9.38
C TYR A 270 7.89 -10.50 10.30
N MET A 271 9.19 -10.20 10.34
CA MET A 271 9.73 -9.10 11.15
C MET A 271 9.07 -7.77 10.77
N PHE A 272 8.95 -7.49 9.47
CA PHE A 272 8.32 -6.26 8.97
C PHE A 272 6.85 -6.17 9.37
N LYS A 273 6.06 -7.25 9.23
CA LYS A 273 4.66 -7.33 9.67
C LYS A 273 4.49 -6.98 11.15
N LYS A 274 5.42 -7.41 12.01
CA LYS A 274 5.38 -7.10 13.46
C LYS A 274 5.65 -5.63 13.74
N ILE A 275 6.64 -5.03 13.07
CA ILE A 275 6.93 -3.59 13.18
C ILE A 275 5.76 -2.76 12.62
N ALA A 276 5.20 -3.17 11.49
CA ALA A 276 4.05 -2.52 10.87
C ALA A 276 2.85 -2.44 11.82
N LYS A 277 2.57 -3.49 12.59
CA LYS A 277 1.50 -3.48 13.61
C LYS A 277 1.73 -2.43 14.70
N MET A 278 2.99 -2.13 15.01
CA MET A 278 3.35 -1.13 16.01
C MET A 278 3.31 0.30 15.46
N ALA A 279 3.56 0.49 14.16
CA ALA A 279 3.54 1.79 13.50
C ALA A 279 2.12 2.36 13.36
N LYS A 280 1.85 3.44 14.09
CA LYS A 280 0.52 4.07 14.22
C LYS A 280 0.49 5.55 13.83
N ASN A 281 1.63 6.18 13.58
CA ASN A 281 1.72 7.60 13.26
C ASN A 281 2.61 7.87 12.04
N LYS A 282 2.55 9.09 11.52
CA LYS A 282 3.31 9.53 10.34
C LYS A 282 4.79 9.24 10.41
N GLN A 283 5.42 9.54 11.55
CA GLN A 283 6.87 9.40 11.71
C GLN A 283 7.30 7.92 11.69
N SER A 284 6.55 7.03 12.32
CA SER A 284 6.85 5.60 12.28
C SER A 284 6.61 5.00 10.89
N ILE A 285 5.56 5.42 10.19
CA ILE A 285 5.27 4.99 8.82
C ILE A 285 6.37 5.48 7.86
N SER A 286 6.81 6.74 7.97
CA SER A 286 7.89 7.25 7.11
C SER A 286 9.20 6.49 7.31
N GLN A 287 9.56 6.19 8.57
CA GLN A 287 10.73 5.35 8.86
C GLN A 287 10.62 3.95 8.24
N MET A 288 9.42 3.37 8.17
CA MET A 288 9.21 2.09 7.49
C MET A 288 9.35 2.19 5.96
N VAL A 289 8.87 3.26 5.34
CA VAL A 289 9.07 3.50 3.90
C VAL A 289 10.57 3.60 3.59
N TYR A 290 11.33 4.35 4.39
CA TYR A 290 12.79 4.43 4.24
C TYR A 290 13.48 3.07 4.43
N LEU A 291 12.99 2.22 5.34
CA LEU A 291 13.52 0.87 5.51
C LEU A 291 13.37 0.01 4.25
N ILE A 292 12.21 0.08 3.60
CA ILE A 292 11.96 -0.66 2.36
C ILE A 292 12.89 -0.16 1.26
N GLN A 293 12.96 1.16 1.07
CA GLN A 293 13.80 1.79 0.05
C GLN A 293 15.28 1.44 0.24
N GLU A 294 15.82 1.59 1.46
CA GLU A 294 17.22 1.24 1.76
C GLU A 294 17.54 -0.22 1.41
N LYS A 295 16.63 -1.14 1.75
CA LYS A 295 16.79 -2.58 1.49
C LYS A 295 16.70 -2.91 0.00
N ILE A 296 15.72 -2.35 -0.70
CA ILE A 296 15.57 -2.53 -2.15
C ILE A 296 16.83 -2.04 -2.88
N SER A 297 17.36 -0.87 -2.51
CA SER A 297 18.59 -0.34 -3.12
C SER A 297 19.83 -1.21 -2.84
N GLN A 298 19.91 -1.88 -1.68
CA GLN A 298 21.01 -2.80 -1.35
C GLN A 298 20.89 -4.14 -2.08
N ASN A 299 19.66 -4.61 -2.29
CA ASN A 299 19.38 -5.92 -2.90
C ASN A 299 19.28 -5.87 -4.43
N ASN A 300 19.01 -4.72 -5.04
CA ASN A 300 18.96 -4.54 -6.51
C ASN A 300 20.33 -4.56 -7.20
N ILE A 301 21.41 -4.83 -6.47
CA ILE A 301 22.74 -5.00 -7.04
C ILE A 301 22.98 -6.49 -7.34
N ARG A 302 22.64 -6.89 -8.60
CA ARG A 302 23.35 -7.89 -9.44
C ARG A 302 22.99 -9.39 -9.38
N GLU A 303 21.73 -9.79 -9.53
CA GLU A 303 21.46 -11.19 -9.93
C GLU A 303 20.41 -11.27 -11.04
N ASN A 304 20.72 -11.97 -12.13
CA ASN A 304 19.78 -12.24 -13.21
C ASN A 304 18.62 -13.09 -12.66
N TYR A 305 17.39 -12.79 -13.06
CA TYR A 305 16.22 -13.57 -12.61
C TYR A 305 16.34 -15.08 -12.95
N TRP A 306 17.02 -15.37 -14.06
CA TRP A 306 17.32 -16.72 -14.51
C TRP A 306 18.83 -16.97 -14.46
N GLU A 307 19.19 -18.10 -13.88
CA GLU A 307 20.56 -18.61 -13.80
C GLU A 307 20.74 -19.76 -14.79
N THR A 308 21.94 -19.89 -15.34
CA THR A 308 22.32 -20.98 -16.25
C THR A 308 23.71 -21.48 -15.86
N ASP A 309 23.92 -22.78 -15.98
CA ASP A 309 25.22 -23.42 -15.81
C ASP A 309 26.00 -23.57 -17.13
N ASN A 310 25.44 -23.11 -18.26
CA ASN A 310 26.10 -23.15 -19.56
C ASN A 310 27.13 -22.00 -19.71
N PRO A 311 28.45 -22.29 -19.70
CA PRO A 311 29.49 -21.27 -19.85
C PRO A 311 29.68 -20.79 -21.29
N GLY A 312 29.05 -21.44 -22.29
CA GLY A 312 29.27 -21.21 -23.72
C GLY A 312 28.40 -20.13 -24.38
N GLY A 313 27.46 -19.52 -23.65
CA GLY A 313 26.63 -18.42 -24.15
C GLY A 313 25.53 -18.81 -25.14
N GLU A 314 25.23 -20.10 -25.32
CA GLU A 314 24.19 -20.59 -26.25
C GLU A 314 22.77 -20.40 -25.71
N PHE A 315 22.64 -20.24 -24.38
CA PHE A 315 21.41 -19.84 -23.71
C PHE A 315 21.43 -18.35 -23.42
N ILE A 316 20.62 -17.59 -24.17
CA ILE A 316 20.58 -16.14 -24.07
C ILE A 316 19.19 -15.72 -23.60
N PHE A 317 19.12 -15.06 -22.44
CA PHE A 317 17.89 -14.47 -21.94
C PHE A 317 17.66 -13.12 -22.64
N GLU A 318 16.49 -12.95 -23.27
CA GLU A 318 16.16 -11.68 -23.94
C GLU A 318 15.99 -10.51 -22.97
N LYS A 319 15.58 -10.80 -21.73
CA LYS A 319 15.35 -9.81 -20.67
C LYS A 319 15.78 -10.38 -19.33
N THR A 320 16.16 -9.51 -18.39
CA THR A 320 16.54 -9.86 -17.02
C THR A 320 15.35 -9.99 -16.06
N ILE A 321 14.15 -10.28 -16.58
CA ILE A 321 12.87 -10.31 -15.82
C ILE A 321 12.29 -11.73 -15.76
N SER A 322 11.28 -11.90 -14.88
CA SER A 322 10.62 -13.20 -14.66
C SER A 322 9.93 -13.81 -15.87
N THR A 323 9.46 -12.98 -16.81
CA THR A 323 8.73 -13.38 -18.01
C THR A 323 9.57 -13.25 -19.30
N SER A 324 10.88 -13.51 -19.21
CA SER A 324 11.77 -13.46 -20.39
C SER A 324 11.50 -14.61 -21.37
N ASN A 325 12.01 -14.49 -22.60
CA ASN A 325 12.24 -15.66 -23.44
C ASN A 325 13.70 -16.11 -23.30
N LEU A 326 13.89 -17.42 -23.41
CA LEU A 326 15.18 -18.05 -23.61
C LEU A 326 15.40 -18.26 -25.11
N ARG A 327 16.42 -17.63 -25.66
CA ARG A 327 16.89 -17.83 -27.02
C ARG A 327 17.94 -18.95 -27.05
N ILE A 328 17.73 -19.91 -27.94
CA ILE A 328 18.62 -21.05 -28.22
C ILE A 328 18.88 -21.07 -29.74
N SER A 329 20.13 -21.25 -30.17
CA SER A 329 20.42 -21.45 -31.59
C SER A 329 19.86 -22.78 -32.09
N LYS A 330 19.38 -22.85 -33.33
CA LYS A 330 18.83 -24.10 -33.88
C LYS A 330 19.87 -25.22 -33.95
N SER A 331 21.11 -24.90 -34.32
CA SER A 331 22.20 -25.88 -34.38
C SER A 331 22.41 -26.57 -33.04
N TYR A 332 22.31 -25.81 -31.95
CA TYR A 332 22.43 -26.36 -30.61
C TYR A 332 21.16 -27.08 -30.15
N TYR A 333 19.98 -26.56 -30.52
CA TYR A 333 18.71 -27.20 -30.20
C TYR A 333 18.61 -28.62 -30.80
N GLU A 334 19.18 -28.85 -31.98
CA GLU A 334 19.26 -30.18 -32.61
C GLU A 334 20.12 -31.18 -31.81
N GLU A 335 21.01 -30.71 -30.94
CA GLU A 335 21.82 -31.56 -30.04
C GLU A 335 21.02 -32.01 -28.80
N ILE A 336 19.86 -31.40 -28.52
CA ILE A 336 19.04 -31.71 -27.35
C ILE A 336 18.22 -32.97 -27.62
N GLU A 337 18.35 -33.97 -26.75
CA GLU A 337 17.58 -35.21 -26.79
C GLU A 337 16.28 -35.08 -26.02
N LYS A 338 16.33 -34.42 -24.86
CA LYS A 338 15.21 -34.37 -23.91
C LYS A 338 15.22 -33.09 -23.07
N ILE A 339 14.04 -32.59 -22.75
CA ILE A 339 13.81 -31.43 -21.88
C ILE A 339 12.98 -31.84 -20.66
N ASP A 340 13.44 -31.52 -19.46
CA ASP A 340 12.70 -31.70 -18.21
C ASP A 340 12.34 -30.33 -17.62
N VAL A 341 11.05 -30.05 -17.43
CA VAL A 341 10.56 -28.75 -16.94
C VAL A 341 9.87 -28.89 -15.60
N PHE A 342 10.31 -28.09 -14.64
CA PHE A 342 9.90 -28.12 -13.25
C PHE A 342 9.01 -26.91 -12.96
N TYR A 343 7.81 -27.13 -12.44
CA TYR A 343 6.83 -26.08 -12.15
C TYR A 343 6.55 -25.92 -10.66
N SER A 344 6.17 -24.72 -10.23
CA SER A 344 5.72 -24.41 -8.86
C SER A 344 4.27 -24.82 -8.58
N SER A 345 3.42 -24.87 -9.60
CA SER A 345 1.99 -25.23 -9.51
C SER A 345 1.48 -25.86 -10.82
N TYR A 346 0.16 -25.88 -11.08
CA TYR A 346 -0.41 -26.42 -12.32
C TYR A 346 0.28 -25.85 -13.57
N TYR A 347 0.59 -26.72 -14.52
CA TYR A 347 1.38 -26.37 -15.71
C TYR A 347 0.55 -25.58 -16.72
N SER A 348 1.14 -24.50 -17.24
CA SER A 348 0.76 -23.87 -18.50
C SER A 348 1.62 -24.47 -19.60
N GLU A 349 1.05 -24.74 -20.78
CA GLU A 349 1.84 -25.19 -21.94
C GLU A 349 3.00 -24.21 -22.20
N ILE A 350 4.21 -24.75 -22.35
CA ILE A 350 5.38 -23.94 -22.70
C ILE A 350 5.17 -23.42 -24.10
N LYS A 351 5.10 -22.10 -24.23
CA LYS A 351 5.02 -21.47 -25.54
C LYS A 351 6.43 -21.32 -26.09
N TYR A 352 6.54 -21.55 -27.39
CA TYR A 352 7.77 -21.33 -28.11
C TYR A 352 7.50 -20.64 -29.44
N LYS A 353 8.50 -19.95 -29.94
CA LYS A 353 8.56 -19.39 -31.30
C LYS A 353 9.87 -19.81 -31.93
N SER A 354 9.93 -19.87 -33.25
CA SER A 354 11.19 -20.10 -33.97
C SER A 354 11.28 -19.12 -35.13
N ASP A 355 12.48 -18.58 -35.35
CA ASP A 355 12.83 -17.82 -36.55
C ASP A 355 13.76 -18.65 -37.44
N SER A 356 14.48 -18.04 -38.39
CA SER A 356 15.38 -18.78 -39.28
C SER A 356 16.50 -19.49 -38.52
N ASN A 357 17.04 -18.88 -37.46
CA ASN A 357 18.31 -19.28 -36.83
C ASN A 357 18.16 -19.71 -35.36
N ASN A 358 17.06 -19.34 -34.71
CA ASN A 358 16.86 -19.48 -33.26
C ASN A 358 15.49 -20.09 -32.91
N ILE A 359 15.43 -20.61 -31.71
CA ILE A 359 14.23 -21.05 -31.00
C ILE A 359 14.13 -20.24 -29.72
N TYR A 360 12.93 -19.73 -29.46
CA TYR A 360 12.61 -18.91 -28.29
C TYR A 360 11.63 -19.68 -27.43
N ILE A 361 12.03 -20.02 -26.21
CA ILE A 361 11.18 -20.67 -25.22
C ILE A 361 10.70 -19.61 -24.23
N SER A 362 9.39 -19.43 -24.09
CA SER A 362 8.84 -18.47 -23.14
C SER A 362 8.96 -18.99 -21.71
N LEU A 363 9.62 -18.20 -20.86
CA LEU A 363 9.81 -18.52 -19.45
C LEU A 363 8.65 -17.92 -18.65
N TYR A 364 7.76 -18.78 -18.16
CA TYR A 364 6.61 -18.35 -17.37
C TYR A 364 6.92 -18.28 -15.87
N PRO A 365 6.23 -17.42 -15.08
CA PRO A 365 6.47 -17.28 -13.64
C PRO A 365 6.15 -18.52 -12.79
N ASN A 366 5.53 -19.56 -13.36
CA ASN A 366 5.31 -20.84 -12.69
C ASN A 366 6.40 -21.87 -13.01
N ILE A 367 7.30 -21.61 -13.96
CA ILE A 367 8.47 -22.44 -14.22
C ILE A 367 9.51 -22.14 -13.14
N LEU A 368 10.12 -23.17 -12.57
CA LEU A 368 11.19 -23.09 -11.56
C LEU A 368 12.55 -23.44 -12.15
N LYS A 369 12.59 -24.48 -12.98
CA LYS A 369 13.80 -24.99 -13.61
C LYS A 369 13.45 -25.65 -14.94
N ILE A 370 14.37 -25.57 -15.90
CA ILE A 370 14.38 -26.33 -17.14
C ILE A 370 15.74 -27.03 -17.21
N GLU A 371 15.73 -28.35 -17.40
CA GLU A 371 16.92 -29.15 -17.66
C GLU A 371 16.91 -29.59 -19.12
N PHE A 372 18.05 -29.41 -19.79
CA PHE A 372 18.29 -29.82 -21.16
C PHE A 372 19.29 -30.97 -21.14
N HIS A 373 18.89 -32.11 -21.70
CA HIS A 373 19.73 -33.30 -21.83
C HIS A 373 20.15 -33.42 -23.29
N CYS A 374 21.45 -33.31 -23.56
CA CYS A 374 22.03 -33.41 -24.90
C CYS A 374 22.33 -34.86 -25.27
N LYS A 375 22.32 -35.16 -26.58
CA LYS A 375 22.56 -36.49 -27.16
C LYS A 375 23.94 -37.07 -26.83
N ASP A 376 24.91 -36.22 -26.49
CA ASP A 376 26.27 -36.60 -26.11
C ASP A 376 26.45 -36.82 -24.59
N GLY A 377 25.35 -36.77 -23.83
CA GLY A 377 25.34 -36.97 -22.38
C GLY A 377 25.60 -35.71 -21.57
N ARG A 378 25.84 -34.54 -22.19
CA ARG A 378 25.89 -33.26 -21.47
C ARG A 378 24.50 -32.91 -20.92
N GLN A 379 24.48 -32.32 -19.73
CA GLN A 379 23.26 -31.78 -19.12
C GLN A 379 23.50 -30.33 -18.75
N TYR A 380 22.55 -29.48 -19.12
CA TYR A 380 22.54 -28.08 -18.75
C TYR A 380 21.21 -27.74 -18.09
N TYR A 381 21.20 -26.70 -17.27
CA TYR A 381 19.97 -26.20 -16.69
C TYR A 381 19.85 -24.69 -16.78
N ILE A 382 18.59 -24.28 -16.75
CA ILE A 382 18.19 -22.93 -16.45
C ILE A 382 17.29 -23.00 -15.23
N LYS A 383 17.58 -22.21 -14.20
CA LYS A 383 16.77 -22.18 -12.98
C LYS A 383 16.46 -20.75 -12.60
N ARG A 384 15.34 -20.55 -11.89
CA ARG A 384 15.06 -19.27 -11.26
C ARG A 384 16.05 -19.00 -10.14
N ASN A 385 16.37 -17.73 -9.99
CA ASN A 385 17.11 -17.26 -8.84
C ASN A 385 16.15 -17.17 -7.63
N GLU A 386 16.32 -18.11 -6.70
CA GLU A 386 15.50 -18.22 -5.49
C GLU A 386 15.70 -17.04 -4.52
N ILE A 387 16.88 -16.43 -4.52
CA ILE A 387 17.18 -15.22 -3.72
C ILE A 387 16.37 -14.03 -4.25
N ARG A 388 16.32 -13.87 -5.56
CA ARG A 388 15.52 -12.85 -6.23
C ARG A 388 14.04 -13.04 -5.94
N ASP A 389 13.54 -14.27 -6.07
CA ASP A 389 12.15 -14.60 -5.74
C ASP A 389 11.80 -14.28 -4.29
N TYR A 390 12.70 -14.59 -3.35
CA TYR A 390 12.52 -14.28 -1.94
C TYR A 390 12.37 -12.79 -1.67
N TYR A 391 13.19 -11.95 -2.32
CA TYR A 391 13.13 -10.51 -2.14
C TYR A 391 12.02 -9.83 -2.94
N ASP A 392 11.64 -10.37 -4.10
CA ASP A 392 10.46 -9.92 -4.85
C ASP A 392 9.18 -10.19 -4.04
N GLU A 393 9.07 -11.37 -3.40
CA GLU A 393 7.97 -11.69 -2.48
C GLU A 393 7.96 -10.74 -1.27
N TYR A 394 9.13 -10.47 -0.70
CA TYR A 394 9.28 -9.51 0.40
C TYR A 394 8.79 -8.13 -0.02
N GLU A 395 9.29 -7.58 -1.13
CA GLU A 395 8.93 -6.27 -1.66
C GLU A 395 7.42 -6.14 -1.88
N GLU A 396 6.80 -7.12 -2.56
CA GLU A 396 5.37 -7.12 -2.81
C GLU A 396 4.57 -7.09 -1.49
N ASN A 397 4.94 -7.94 -0.53
CA ASN A 397 4.22 -8.04 0.74
C ASN A 397 4.36 -6.78 1.61
N VAL A 398 5.56 -6.21 1.70
CA VAL A 398 5.78 -5.03 2.55
C VAL A 398 5.10 -3.79 2.00
N TRP A 399 5.05 -3.62 0.68
CA TRP A 399 4.29 -2.55 0.04
C TRP A 399 2.79 -2.72 0.25
N ASN A 400 2.23 -3.91 0.05
CA ASN A 400 0.81 -4.16 0.29
C ASN A 400 0.39 -3.82 1.72
N ILE A 401 1.21 -4.18 2.73
CA ILE A 401 0.96 -3.80 4.14
C ILE A 401 0.88 -2.28 4.33
N LEU A 402 1.72 -1.52 3.62
CA LEU A 402 1.70 -0.07 3.68
C LEU A 402 0.53 0.54 2.91
N PHE A 403 0.16 -0.02 1.76
CA PHE A 403 -1.00 0.41 1.00
C PHE A 403 -2.30 0.20 1.78
N ASP A 404 -2.46 -0.93 2.47
CA ASP A 404 -3.61 -1.19 3.35
C ASP A 404 -3.72 -0.15 4.47
N LYS A 405 -2.58 0.19 5.09
CA LYS A 405 -2.51 1.23 6.13
C LYS A 405 -2.88 2.60 5.58
N TYR A 406 -2.38 2.93 4.39
CA TYR A 406 -2.67 4.22 3.79
C TYR A 406 -4.13 4.36 3.39
N ARG A 407 -4.66 3.34 2.72
CA ARG A 407 -6.07 3.20 2.37
C ARG A 407 -6.97 3.45 3.58
N SER A 408 -6.63 2.87 4.73
CA SER A 408 -7.41 2.93 5.97
C SER A 408 -7.19 4.21 6.79
N SER A 409 -6.41 5.17 6.30
CA SER A 409 -6.10 6.40 7.05
C SER A 409 -7.17 7.48 6.85
N ASP A 410 -7.70 8.01 7.95
CA ASP A 410 -8.66 9.12 7.94
C ASP A 410 -8.01 10.48 7.66
N ASN A 411 -6.70 10.62 7.92
CA ASN A 411 -5.96 11.86 7.75
C ASN A 411 -4.77 11.66 6.79
N LEU A 412 -4.90 12.18 5.57
CA LEU A 412 -3.84 12.17 4.55
C LEU A 412 -2.55 12.84 5.01
N SER A 413 -2.64 13.85 5.88
CA SER A 413 -1.46 14.55 6.40
C SER A 413 -0.62 13.70 7.34
N ASP A 414 -1.15 12.58 7.83
CA ASP A 414 -0.45 11.61 8.69
C ASP A 414 0.23 10.48 7.92
N VAL A 415 0.23 10.50 6.59
CA VAL A 415 0.78 9.42 5.78
C VAL A 415 1.93 9.91 4.91
N PHE A 416 2.92 9.03 4.73
CA PHE A 416 4.14 9.28 3.97
C PHE A 416 4.22 8.25 2.85
N LEU A 417 4.03 8.69 1.62
CA LEU A 417 4.25 7.89 0.42
C LEU A 417 5.70 8.07 -0.07
N PRO A 418 6.29 7.06 -0.72
CA PRO A 418 7.66 7.17 -1.21
C PRO A 418 7.77 8.23 -2.32
N ASN A 419 8.81 9.06 -2.24
CA ASN A 419 9.17 9.97 -3.33
C ASN A 419 10.35 9.37 -4.12
N LEU A 420 10.04 8.54 -5.11
CA LEU A 420 11.02 7.84 -5.95
C LEU A 420 11.28 8.63 -7.25
N ARG A 421 12.54 8.71 -7.67
CA ARG A 421 12.92 9.35 -8.94
C ARG A 421 12.37 8.60 -10.15
N GLU A 422 11.97 9.33 -11.19
CA GLU A 422 11.59 8.71 -12.46
C GLU A 422 12.77 7.97 -13.09
N PRO A 423 12.55 6.81 -13.75
CA PRO A 423 13.60 6.11 -14.48
C PRO A 423 14.17 6.97 -15.61
N GLU A 424 15.50 6.97 -15.76
CA GLU A 424 16.19 7.68 -16.83
C GLU A 424 16.38 6.76 -18.04
N ILE A 425 16.06 7.25 -19.24
CA ILE A 425 16.33 6.55 -20.50
C ILE A 425 17.63 7.11 -21.07
N ILE A 426 18.63 6.25 -21.25
CA ILE A 426 19.91 6.61 -21.87
C ILE A 426 20.06 5.80 -23.15
N LEU A 427 20.39 6.50 -24.24
CA LEU A 427 20.83 5.89 -25.49
C LEU A 427 22.34 5.70 -25.39
N ASP A 428 22.79 4.46 -25.25
CA ASP A 428 24.21 4.14 -25.31
C ASP A 428 24.52 3.64 -26.72
N SER A 429 25.29 4.43 -27.47
CA SER A 429 25.71 4.11 -28.83
C SER A 429 27.08 3.44 -28.79
N PHE A 430 27.08 2.11 -28.71
CA PHE A 430 28.29 1.29 -28.85
C PHE A 430 28.27 0.54 -30.19
N GLY A 431 28.95 1.10 -31.20
CA GLY A 431 29.03 0.52 -32.55
C GLY A 431 27.81 0.82 -33.43
N ASP A 432 27.40 -0.13 -34.26
CA ASP A 432 26.28 -0.01 -35.22
C ASP A 432 24.88 -0.29 -34.59
N SER A 433 24.78 -0.38 -33.26
CA SER A 433 23.51 -0.60 -32.55
C SER A 433 23.34 0.38 -31.40
N ASP A 434 22.22 1.11 -31.40
CA ASP A 434 21.76 1.90 -30.26
C ASP A 434 21.12 0.97 -29.23
N GLU A 435 21.70 0.83 -28.04
CA GLU A 435 21.10 0.11 -26.92
C GLU A 435 20.37 1.10 -25.99
N VAL A 436 19.07 0.86 -25.77
CA VAL A 436 18.26 1.67 -24.85
C VAL A 436 18.44 1.14 -23.43
N ILE A 437 19.19 1.86 -22.60
CA ILE A 437 19.40 1.51 -21.20
C ILE A 437 18.43 2.31 -20.34
N ILE A 438 17.59 1.62 -19.57
CA ILE A 438 16.71 2.23 -18.56
C ILE A 438 17.42 2.16 -17.20
N ARG A 439 17.75 3.31 -16.61
CA ARG A 439 18.31 3.42 -15.26
C ARG A 439 17.22 3.75 -14.26
N ASP A 440 16.81 2.74 -13.49
CA ASP A 440 15.84 2.89 -12.40
C ASP A 440 16.53 2.79 -11.04
N TYR A 441 17.19 3.88 -10.62
CA TYR A 441 18.03 3.89 -9.41
C TYR A 441 17.25 3.58 -8.12
N ASP A 442 15.98 3.98 -8.07
CA ASP A 442 15.15 3.87 -6.87
C ASP A 442 14.15 2.70 -6.95
N ASN A 443 14.24 1.87 -8.00
CA ASN A 443 13.30 0.79 -8.31
C ASN A 443 11.83 1.24 -8.43
N LYS A 444 11.61 2.43 -8.99
CA LYS A 444 10.27 2.98 -9.16
C LYS A 444 9.40 2.10 -10.05
N ILE A 445 9.97 1.40 -11.03
CA ILE A 445 9.24 0.48 -11.91
C ILE A 445 8.71 -0.72 -11.11
N GLY A 446 9.56 -1.33 -10.26
CA GLY A 446 9.15 -2.45 -9.38
C GLY A 446 8.06 -2.05 -8.38
N TYR A 447 8.23 -0.89 -7.75
CA TYR A 447 7.22 -0.28 -6.89
C TYR A 447 5.90 -0.03 -7.65
N SER A 448 5.97 0.58 -8.83
CA SER A 448 4.78 0.92 -9.63
C SER A 448 4.03 -0.31 -10.09
N LYS A 449 4.74 -1.39 -10.45
CA LYS A 449 4.14 -2.68 -10.77
C LYS A 449 3.35 -3.24 -9.59
N THR A 450 3.93 -3.18 -8.39
CA THR A 450 3.29 -3.63 -7.16
C THR A 450 2.04 -2.80 -6.84
N CYS A 451 2.14 -1.47 -6.96
CA CYS A 451 1.02 -0.55 -6.79
C CYS A 451 -0.11 -0.83 -7.78
N PHE A 452 0.19 -0.93 -9.07
CA PHE A 452 -0.79 -1.19 -10.12
C PHE A 452 -1.51 -2.53 -9.90
N LYS A 453 -0.76 -3.57 -9.55
CA LYS A 453 -1.32 -4.88 -9.18
C LYS A 453 -2.23 -4.77 -7.95
N TYR A 454 -1.79 -4.12 -6.89
CA TYR A 454 -2.59 -3.91 -5.69
C TYR A 454 -3.93 -3.22 -6.02
N LEU A 455 -3.91 -2.14 -6.79
CA LEU A 455 -5.13 -1.40 -7.14
C LEU A 455 -6.08 -2.24 -8.01
N THR A 456 -5.55 -2.94 -9.02
CA THR A 456 -6.37 -3.72 -9.96
C THR A 456 -6.89 -5.04 -9.39
N ASP A 457 -6.18 -5.64 -8.42
CA ASP A 457 -6.61 -6.87 -7.74
C ASP A 457 -7.68 -6.62 -6.67
N HIS A 458 -7.72 -5.41 -6.08
CA HIS A 458 -8.66 -5.06 -5.00
C HIS A 458 -9.86 -4.22 -5.45
N PHE A 459 -9.76 -3.55 -6.60
CA PHE A 459 -10.79 -2.63 -7.07
C PHE A 459 -11.07 -2.80 -8.56
N GLU A 460 -12.35 -2.85 -8.88
CA GLU A 460 -12.83 -2.80 -10.27
C GLU A 460 -12.72 -1.38 -10.82
N TYR A 461 -13.50 -0.46 -10.26
CA TYR A 461 -13.48 0.97 -10.57
C TYR A 461 -13.38 1.80 -9.28
N ILE A 462 -12.56 2.84 -9.30
CA ILE A 462 -12.33 3.71 -8.13
C ILE A 462 -12.91 5.10 -8.45
N ASP A 463 -14.04 5.42 -7.83
CA ASP A 463 -14.80 6.66 -8.03
C ASP A 463 -14.87 7.52 -6.76
N ASN A 464 -15.46 8.71 -6.86
CA ASN A 464 -15.62 9.61 -5.73
C ASN A 464 -16.63 9.13 -4.67
N ASN A 465 -17.44 8.10 -4.97
CA ASN A 465 -18.30 7.47 -3.96
C ASN A 465 -17.51 6.57 -3.02
N ASN A 466 -16.31 6.14 -3.43
CA ASN A 466 -15.38 5.47 -2.55
C ASN A 466 -14.83 6.45 -1.52
N SER A 467 -15.17 6.24 -0.24
CA SER A 467 -14.64 7.03 0.88
C SER A 467 -13.10 7.14 0.92
N GLN A 468 -12.40 6.23 0.25
CA GLN A 468 -10.94 6.15 0.18
C GLN A 468 -10.37 6.68 -1.14
N PHE A 469 -11.20 7.27 -2.02
CA PHE A 469 -10.81 7.74 -3.35
C PHE A 469 -9.54 8.60 -3.31
N THR A 470 -9.53 9.64 -2.47
CA THR A 470 -8.39 10.57 -2.38
C THR A 470 -7.11 9.85 -1.95
N ASN A 471 -7.20 8.91 -1.00
CA ASN A 471 -6.05 8.10 -0.58
C ASN A 471 -5.55 7.27 -1.77
N LEU A 472 -6.43 6.55 -2.47
CA LEU A 472 -6.04 5.69 -3.58
C LEU A 472 -5.43 6.49 -4.74
N LEU A 473 -5.98 7.68 -5.04
CA LEU A 473 -5.47 8.57 -6.08
C LEU A 473 -4.04 9.05 -5.79
N GLU A 474 -3.72 9.36 -4.54
CA GLU A 474 -2.35 9.73 -4.15
C GLU A 474 -1.36 8.56 -4.26
N ILE A 475 -1.80 7.31 -4.06
CA ILE A 475 -0.95 6.14 -4.40
C ILE A 475 -0.66 6.13 -5.90
N VAL A 476 -1.68 6.35 -6.73
CA VAL A 476 -1.53 6.36 -8.20
C VAL A 476 -0.50 7.40 -8.64
N LYS A 477 -0.52 8.60 -8.04
CA LYS A 477 0.43 9.68 -8.36
C LYS A 477 1.89 9.34 -8.04
N THR A 478 2.16 8.36 -7.17
CA THR A 478 3.54 7.95 -6.83
C THR A 478 4.15 6.97 -7.83
N MET A 479 3.36 6.37 -8.71
CA MET A 479 3.85 5.46 -9.74
C MET A 479 4.66 6.21 -10.79
N SER A 480 5.48 5.48 -11.56
CA SER A 480 6.16 6.02 -12.74
C SER A 480 5.16 6.43 -13.82
N ALA A 481 5.61 7.28 -14.74
CA ALA A 481 4.77 7.85 -15.78
C ALA A 481 3.93 6.81 -16.55
N ASN A 482 4.56 5.72 -17.00
CA ASN A 482 3.87 4.69 -17.76
C ASN A 482 2.79 3.96 -16.94
N TYR A 483 3.05 3.68 -15.66
CA TYR A 483 2.10 2.97 -14.78
C TYR A 483 0.94 3.86 -14.32
N ARG A 484 1.21 5.13 -13.98
CA ARG A 484 0.14 6.09 -13.65
C ARG A 484 -0.79 6.33 -14.85
N GLY A 485 -0.22 6.47 -16.05
CA GLY A 485 -0.96 6.59 -17.30
C GLY A 485 -1.76 5.33 -17.65
N ALA A 486 -1.15 4.15 -17.47
CA ALA A 486 -1.82 2.86 -17.68
C ALA A 486 -3.03 2.70 -16.74
N PHE A 487 -2.88 3.09 -15.47
CA PHE A 487 -3.97 3.03 -14.51
C PHE A 487 -5.12 3.98 -14.86
N ALA A 488 -4.80 5.24 -15.22
CA ALA A 488 -5.80 6.20 -15.66
C ALA A 488 -6.54 5.73 -16.92
N LEU A 489 -5.80 5.21 -17.92
CA LEU A 489 -6.38 4.65 -19.15
C LEU A 489 -7.28 3.44 -18.84
N TYR A 490 -6.86 2.57 -17.93
CA TYR A 490 -7.65 1.42 -17.48
C TYR A 490 -8.95 1.85 -16.80
N GLN A 491 -8.92 2.84 -15.91
CA GLN A 491 -10.11 3.35 -15.23
C GLN A 491 -11.07 4.06 -16.21
N LEU A 492 -10.54 4.86 -17.14
CA LEU A 492 -11.34 5.57 -18.16
C LEU A 492 -12.00 4.62 -19.16
N LEU A 493 -11.33 3.54 -19.53
CA LEU A 493 -11.85 2.56 -20.50
C LEU A 493 -12.32 1.27 -19.83
N TYR A 494 -12.67 1.32 -18.54
CA TYR A 494 -13.13 0.15 -17.80
C TYR A 494 -14.40 -0.43 -18.44
N PRO A 495 -14.43 -1.73 -18.81
CA PRO A 495 -15.56 -2.31 -19.53
C PRO A 495 -16.87 -2.26 -18.74
N GLU A 496 -17.98 -2.01 -19.42
CA GLU A 496 -19.35 -2.08 -18.88
C GLU A 496 -19.66 -1.07 -17.75
N ASN A 497 -18.76 -0.12 -17.47
CA ASN A 497 -18.98 0.96 -16.50
C ASN A 497 -19.29 2.29 -17.19
N SER A 498 -20.58 2.52 -17.46
CA SER A 498 -21.09 3.76 -18.03
C SER A 498 -21.14 4.94 -17.05
N ASN A 499 -20.75 4.78 -15.78
CA ASN A 499 -20.85 5.86 -14.81
C ASN A 499 -19.91 7.02 -15.19
N TRP A 500 -20.48 8.22 -15.25
CA TRP A 500 -19.75 9.48 -15.38
C TRP A 500 -19.78 10.19 -14.03
N ASP A 501 -18.60 10.47 -13.47
CA ASP A 501 -18.44 11.06 -12.14
C ASP A 501 -17.19 11.94 -12.11
N SER A 502 -17.00 12.70 -11.03
CA SER A 502 -15.91 13.67 -10.91
C SER A 502 -14.50 13.05 -10.84
N SER A 503 -14.35 11.74 -10.60
CA SER A 503 -13.04 11.06 -10.70
C SER A 503 -12.50 11.02 -12.12
N VAL A 504 -13.38 11.07 -13.13
CA VAL A 504 -13.02 11.06 -14.55
C VAL A 504 -12.04 12.19 -14.88
N GLU A 505 -12.25 13.38 -14.30
CA GLU A 505 -11.40 14.54 -14.49
C GLU A 505 -9.98 14.30 -13.96
N SER A 506 -9.85 13.69 -12.78
CA SER A 506 -8.54 13.32 -12.21
C SER A 506 -7.79 12.31 -13.09
N TYR A 507 -8.49 11.33 -13.67
CA TYR A 507 -7.86 10.37 -14.58
C TYR A 507 -7.46 11.00 -15.91
N ILE A 508 -8.26 11.93 -16.44
CA ILE A 508 -7.92 12.69 -17.65
C ILE A 508 -6.68 13.56 -17.42
N GLU A 509 -6.59 14.22 -16.27
CA GLU A 509 -5.44 15.03 -15.89
C GLU A 509 -4.17 14.17 -15.86
N ILE A 510 -4.20 13.03 -15.16
CA ILE A 510 -3.07 12.08 -15.11
C ILE A 510 -2.68 11.61 -16.52
N LEU A 511 -3.66 11.21 -17.35
CA LEU A 511 -3.38 10.72 -18.69
C LEU A 511 -2.76 11.81 -19.57
N SER A 512 -3.24 13.05 -19.46
CA SER A 512 -2.75 14.20 -20.21
C SER A 512 -1.34 14.61 -19.77
N GLU A 513 -1.01 14.51 -18.48
CA GLU A 513 0.34 14.78 -17.96
C GLU A 513 1.39 13.76 -18.45
N VAL A 514 0.98 12.51 -18.68
CA VAL A 514 1.91 11.44 -19.08
C VAL A 514 2.20 11.46 -20.57
N LEU A 515 1.22 11.85 -21.39
CA LEU A 515 1.32 11.75 -22.83
C LEU A 515 2.08 12.95 -23.43
N PRO A 516 3.21 12.72 -24.14
CA PRO A 516 3.97 13.81 -24.72
C PRO A 516 3.25 14.42 -25.94
N PRO A 517 3.60 15.67 -26.32
CA PRO A 517 3.07 16.30 -27.53
C PRO A 517 3.59 15.64 -28.82
N ILE A 518 4.77 15.00 -28.78
CA ILE A 518 5.42 14.38 -29.93
C ILE A 518 4.73 13.05 -30.29
N LYS A 519 4.33 12.91 -31.56
CA LYS A 519 3.51 11.78 -32.04
C LYS A 519 4.17 10.41 -31.82
N GLU A 520 5.43 10.26 -32.17
CA GLU A 520 6.16 8.99 -32.11
C GLU A 520 6.39 8.55 -30.66
N GLU A 521 6.79 9.48 -29.79
CA GLU A 521 6.95 9.23 -28.36
C GLU A 521 5.62 8.90 -27.69
N ARG A 522 4.53 9.59 -28.09
CA ARG A 522 3.18 9.33 -27.59
C ARG A 522 2.71 7.92 -27.93
N GLU A 523 2.96 7.46 -29.15
CA GLU A 523 2.63 6.10 -29.57
C GLU A 523 3.40 5.07 -28.76
N LYS A 524 4.70 5.30 -28.53
CA LYS A 524 5.53 4.42 -27.69
C LYS A 524 4.98 4.31 -26.27
N ILE A 525 4.74 5.44 -25.62
CA ILE A 525 4.21 5.48 -24.24
C ILE A 525 2.82 4.85 -24.16
N TYR A 526 1.93 5.12 -25.13
CA TYR A 526 0.62 4.48 -25.17
C TYR A 526 0.72 2.95 -25.29
N ASN A 527 1.61 2.46 -26.15
CA ASN A 527 1.84 1.02 -26.31
C ASN A 527 2.40 0.39 -25.03
N ASP A 528 3.28 1.10 -24.31
CA ASP A 528 3.76 0.66 -22.99
C ASP A 528 2.61 0.55 -21.98
N MET A 529 1.71 1.55 -21.93
CA MET A 529 0.51 1.51 -21.09
C MET A 529 -0.38 0.32 -21.42
N VAL A 530 -0.64 0.06 -22.71
CA VAL A 530 -1.43 -1.08 -23.16
C VAL A 530 -0.76 -2.39 -22.74
N SER A 531 0.57 -2.50 -22.86
CA SER A 531 1.31 -3.67 -22.40
C SER A 531 1.10 -3.93 -20.91
N ILE A 532 1.16 -2.89 -20.08
CA ILE A 532 0.93 -2.97 -18.62
C ILE A 532 -0.51 -3.44 -18.33
N ILE A 533 -1.53 -2.87 -18.99
CA ILE A 533 -2.93 -3.26 -18.80
C ILE A 533 -3.17 -4.74 -19.16
N ASN A 534 -2.44 -5.27 -20.15
CA ASN A 534 -2.55 -6.68 -20.51
C ASN A 534 -1.96 -7.64 -19.46
N GLU A 535 -1.22 -7.15 -18.46
CA GLU A 535 -0.70 -7.97 -17.36
C GLU A 535 -1.74 -8.21 -16.23
N ILE A 536 -2.91 -7.55 -16.27
CA ILE A 536 -3.96 -7.70 -15.26
C ILE A 536 -4.47 -9.15 -15.22
N LYS A 537 -4.55 -9.73 -14.01
CA LYS A 537 -4.96 -11.13 -13.80
C LYS A 537 -6.41 -11.29 -13.37
N TYR A 538 -6.90 -10.45 -12.46
CA TYR A 538 -8.19 -10.64 -11.78
C TYR A 538 -9.25 -9.57 -12.09
N GLY A 539 -8.87 -8.46 -12.72
CA GLY A 539 -9.79 -7.39 -13.14
C GLY A 539 -10.31 -7.54 -14.57
N LYS A 540 -11.49 -6.94 -14.85
CA LYS A 540 -12.00 -6.81 -16.23
C LYS A 540 -11.16 -5.77 -16.97
N SER A 541 -10.48 -6.18 -18.04
CA SER A 541 -9.75 -5.27 -18.91
C SER A 541 -10.13 -5.45 -20.37
N LEU A 542 -9.98 -4.39 -21.14
CA LEU A 542 -10.08 -4.48 -22.60
C LEU A 542 -8.85 -5.22 -23.14
N GLY A 543 -9.07 -6.12 -24.08
CA GLY A 543 -7.96 -6.82 -24.74
C GLY A 543 -7.07 -5.86 -25.55
N SER A 544 -5.77 -6.18 -25.61
CA SER A 544 -4.75 -5.44 -26.39
C SER A 544 -5.19 -5.01 -27.79
N LYS A 545 -5.97 -5.85 -28.48
CA LYS A 545 -6.50 -5.56 -29.82
C LYS A 545 -7.43 -4.34 -29.82
N VAL A 546 -8.33 -4.26 -28.85
CA VAL A 546 -9.31 -3.16 -28.75
C VAL A 546 -8.59 -1.87 -28.36
N LEU A 547 -7.72 -1.92 -27.34
CA LEU A 547 -6.91 -0.76 -26.95
C LEU A 547 -6.01 -0.28 -28.11
N GLY A 548 -5.39 -1.19 -28.86
CA GLY A 548 -4.65 -0.84 -30.06
C GLY A 548 -5.50 -0.14 -31.13
N LYS A 549 -6.78 -0.52 -31.28
CA LYS A 549 -7.72 0.19 -32.16
C LYS A 549 -8.03 1.61 -31.65
N VAL A 550 -8.15 1.81 -30.34
CA VAL A 550 -8.41 3.14 -29.74
C VAL A 550 -7.36 4.15 -30.20
N PHE A 551 -6.07 3.77 -30.17
CA PHE A 551 -4.99 4.66 -30.63
C PHE A 551 -4.94 4.80 -32.15
N LYS A 552 -5.08 3.69 -32.90
CA LYS A 552 -5.01 3.74 -34.38
C LYS A 552 -6.09 4.61 -34.99
N THR A 553 -7.26 4.66 -34.37
CA THR A 553 -8.41 5.43 -34.82
C THR A 553 -8.54 6.80 -34.15
N ARG A 554 -7.53 7.22 -33.37
CA ARG A 554 -7.58 8.47 -32.59
C ARG A 554 -7.82 9.73 -33.43
N ASP A 555 -7.38 9.76 -34.68
CA ASP A 555 -7.50 10.93 -35.56
C ASP A 555 -8.71 10.83 -36.51
N ILE A 556 -9.61 9.84 -36.32
CA ILE A 556 -10.85 9.72 -37.11
C ILE A 556 -11.85 10.81 -36.69
N GLU A 557 -12.42 11.49 -37.68
CA GLU A 557 -13.33 12.63 -37.48
C GLU A 557 -14.79 12.22 -37.23
N LEU A 558 -15.23 11.07 -37.73
CA LEU A 558 -16.61 10.60 -37.63
C LEU A 558 -16.77 9.46 -36.61
N PHE A 559 -17.68 9.65 -35.66
CA PHE A 559 -18.15 8.64 -34.71
C PHE A 559 -19.59 8.24 -35.03
N ASP A 560 -19.76 7.11 -35.70
CA ASP A 560 -21.07 6.52 -36.03
C ASP A 560 -21.23 5.11 -35.44
N ASP A 561 -22.40 4.50 -35.64
CA ASP A 561 -22.67 3.14 -35.12
C ASP A 561 -21.75 2.09 -35.76
N GLU A 562 -21.27 2.30 -36.99
CA GLU A 562 -20.35 1.38 -37.66
C GLU A 562 -18.97 1.41 -36.99
N PHE A 563 -18.45 2.60 -36.69
CA PHE A 563 -17.23 2.82 -35.94
C PHE A 563 -17.30 2.17 -34.55
N LEU A 564 -18.42 2.36 -33.83
CA LEU A 564 -18.57 1.87 -32.45
C LEU A 564 -18.68 0.34 -32.33
N LYS A 565 -18.99 -0.39 -33.41
CA LYS A 565 -18.99 -1.88 -33.40
C LYS A 565 -17.66 -2.46 -32.94
N ASP A 566 -16.56 -1.77 -33.22
CA ASP A 566 -15.20 -2.18 -32.86
C ASP A 566 -14.85 -1.97 -31.38
N PHE A 567 -15.68 -1.23 -30.64
CA PHE A 567 -15.45 -0.79 -29.26
C PHE A 567 -16.54 -1.26 -28.30
N LYS A 568 -17.17 -2.40 -28.60
CA LYS A 568 -18.24 -2.97 -27.77
C LYS A 568 -17.79 -3.11 -26.30
N GLY A 569 -18.60 -2.57 -25.40
CA GLY A 569 -18.36 -2.61 -23.95
C GLY A 569 -17.58 -1.40 -23.40
N ILE A 570 -17.12 -0.47 -24.25
CA ILE A 570 -16.50 0.79 -23.81
C ILE A 570 -17.57 1.89 -23.67
N PRO A 571 -17.58 2.66 -22.58
CA PRO A 571 -18.43 3.85 -22.46
C PRO A 571 -18.12 4.87 -23.56
N LYS A 572 -19.14 5.25 -24.35
CA LYS A 572 -18.96 6.07 -25.56
C LYS A 572 -18.33 7.43 -25.27
N LEU A 573 -18.82 8.15 -24.26
CA LEU A 573 -18.28 9.46 -23.90
C LEU A 573 -16.82 9.37 -23.45
N LYS A 574 -16.47 8.36 -22.64
CA LYS A 574 -15.08 8.12 -22.21
C LYS A 574 -14.18 7.78 -23.39
N LEU A 575 -14.64 6.96 -24.35
CA LEU A 575 -13.92 6.67 -25.59
C LEU A 575 -13.62 7.94 -26.40
N ILE A 576 -14.64 8.77 -26.62
CA ILE A 576 -14.51 10.04 -27.35
C ILE A 576 -13.46 10.93 -26.67
N VAL A 577 -13.53 11.05 -25.34
CA VAL A 577 -12.61 11.88 -24.54
C VAL A 577 -11.19 11.34 -24.58
N VAL A 578 -10.99 10.03 -24.34
CA VAL A 578 -9.66 9.40 -24.39
C VAL A 578 -9.05 9.58 -25.78
N GLN A 579 -9.79 9.34 -26.85
CA GLN A 579 -9.27 9.56 -28.19
C GLN A 579 -8.98 11.03 -28.47
N SER A 580 -9.77 11.97 -27.93
CA SER A 580 -9.50 13.40 -28.03
C SER A 580 -8.16 13.78 -27.40
N ILE A 581 -7.81 13.18 -26.27
CA ILE A 581 -6.51 13.36 -25.60
C ILE A 581 -5.38 12.77 -26.45
N LEU A 582 -5.60 11.61 -27.05
CA LEU A 582 -4.60 10.93 -27.89
C LEU A 582 -4.37 11.61 -29.24
N SER A 583 -5.38 12.32 -29.74
CA SER A 583 -5.41 13.00 -31.04
C SER A 583 -4.17 13.87 -31.29
N THR A 584 -3.64 13.80 -32.49
CA THR A 584 -2.59 14.73 -32.96
C THR A 584 -3.18 16.04 -33.43
N ASN A 585 -4.47 16.05 -33.77
CA ASN A 585 -5.25 17.24 -34.07
C ASN A 585 -5.80 17.83 -32.77
N THR A 586 -5.08 18.79 -32.21
CA THR A 586 -5.48 19.58 -31.03
C THR A 586 -6.80 20.33 -31.21
N HIS A 587 -7.24 20.51 -32.46
CA HIS A 587 -8.45 21.23 -32.87
C HIS A 587 -9.40 20.35 -33.70
N GLY A 588 -9.23 19.02 -33.64
CA GLY A 588 -9.96 18.06 -34.46
C GLY A 588 -11.41 17.97 -34.02
N PHE A 589 -12.27 18.74 -34.68
CA PHE A 589 -13.72 18.59 -34.60
C PHE A 589 -14.10 17.12 -34.82
N ARG A 590 -14.83 16.54 -33.87
CA ARG A 590 -15.34 15.16 -33.97
C ARG A 590 -16.84 15.21 -34.21
N ARG A 591 -17.27 14.76 -35.38
CA ARG A 591 -18.68 14.64 -35.71
C ARG A 591 -19.21 13.34 -35.12
N VAL A 592 -20.26 13.43 -34.30
CA VAL A 592 -20.93 12.26 -33.73
C VAL A 592 -22.28 12.08 -34.42
N GLU A 593 -22.46 10.96 -35.11
CA GLU A 593 -23.65 10.62 -35.90
C GLU A 593 -24.14 9.22 -35.57
N LEU A 594 -24.80 9.10 -34.43
CA LEU A 594 -25.44 7.85 -34.04
C LEU A 594 -26.79 7.72 -34.76
N GLN A 595 -27.25 6.50 -35.03
CA GLN A 595 -28.59 6.24 -35.54
C GLN A 595 -29.52 5.80 -34.41
N GLU A 596 -29.03 4.92 -33.55
CA GLU A 596 -29.79 4.31 -32.46
C GLU A 596 -30.25 5.33 -31.42
N ARG A 597 -31.58 5.36 -31.15
CA ARG A 597 -32.19 6.35 -30.23
C ARG A 597 -31.62 6.26 -28.81
N TRP A 598 -31.47 5.05 -28.30
CA TRP A 598 -31.00 4.81 -26.93
C TRP A 598 -29.53 5.23 -26.76
N GLU A 599 -28.71 5.08 -27.80
CA GLU A 599 -27.29 5.48 -27.75
C GLU A 599 -27.13 7.00 -27.73
N LYS A 600 -27.96 7.71 -28.49
CA LYS A 600 -28.04 9.17 -28.45
C LYS A 600 -28.45 9.64 -27.05
N GLN A 601 -29.48 9.02 -26.50
CA GLN A 601 -30.01 9.37 -25.19
C GLN A 601 -28.97 9.19 -24.08
N ASP A 602 -28.30 8.04 -24.02
CA ASP A 602 -27.23 7.76 -23.05
C ASP A 602 -26.07 8.77 -23.17
N LEU A 603 -25.63 9.06 -24.39
CA LEU A 603 -24.54 10.01 -24.62
C LEU A 603 -24.92 11.45 -24.21
N VAL A 604 -26.17 11.87 -24.48
CA VAL A 604 -26.70 13.15 -24.03
C VAL A 604 -26.76 13.20 -22.50
N GLU A 605 -27.29 12.16 -21.85
CA GLU A 605 -27.40 12.09 -20.39
C GLU A 605 -26.03 12.20 -19.72
N GLN A 606 -25.03 11.43 -20.19
CA GLN A 606 -23.68 11.50 -19.65
C GLN A 606 -23.01 12.86 -19.89
N TYR A 607 -23.23 13.50 -21.03
CA TYR A 607 -22.70 14.84 -21.29
C TYR A 607 -23.30 15.87 -20.32
N LEU A 608 -24.62 15.80 -20.06
CA LEU A 608 -25.28 16.68 -19.10
C LEU A 608 -24.75 16.46 -17.66
N ILE A 609 -24.51 15.22 -17.26
CA ILE A 609 -23.84 14.92 -15.98
C ILE A 609 -22.43 15.54 -15.97
N GLY A 610 -21.69 15.42 -17.08
CA GLY A 610 -20.35 15.98 -17.23
C GLY A 610 -20.25 17.50 -17.08
N LEU A 611 -21.30 18.26 -17.42
CA LEU A 611 -21.33 19.71 -17.19
C LEU A 611 -21.10 20.08 -15.71
N SER A 612 -21.63 19.27 -14.78
CA SER A 612 -21.53 19.53 -13.35
C SER A 612 -20.42 18.74 -12.66
N GLN A 613 -20.14 17.52 -13.11
CA GLN A 613 -19.17 16.64 -12.46
C GLN A 613 -17.73 16.86 -12.95
N THR A 614 -17.56 17.35 -14.18
CA THR A 614 -16.24 17.53 -14.82
C THR A 614 -16.17 18.88 -15.56
N PRO A 615 -16.33 20.01 -14.84
CA PRO A 615 -16.51 21.32 -15.46
C PRO A 615 -15.26 21.86 -16.18
N ASN A 616 -14.04 21.38 -15.89
CA ASN A 616 -12.87 21.81 -16.67
C ASN A 616 -12.83 21.12 -18.03
N LEU A 617 -13.41 19.93 -18.15
CA LEU A 617 -13.56 19.24 -19.44
C LEU A 617 -14.74 19.78 -20.25
N PHE A 618 -15.89 19.99 -19.59
CA PHE A 618 -17.13 20.44 -20.22
C PHE A 618 -17.65 21.73 -19.57
N PRO A 619 -16.98 22.87 -19.80
CA PRO A 619 -17.44 24.14 -19.25
C PRO A 619 -18.78 24.54 -19.88
N SER A 620 -19.66 25.18 -19.10
CA SER A 620 -20.92 25.74 -19.59
C SER A 620 -20.74 26.96 -20.51
N TYR A 621 -19.50 27.39 -20.73
CA TYR A 621 -19.11 28.51 -21.60
C TYR A 621 -17.79 28.18 -22.31
N THR A 622 -17.73 28.38 -23.62
CA THR A 622 -16.47 28.29 -24.39
C THR A 622 -16.53 29.16 -25.64
N ASP A 623 -15.60 30.09 -25.82
CA ASP A 623 -15.51 30.90 -27.04
C ASP A 623 -14.91 30.15 -28.24
N ASP A 624 -14.40 28.93 -28.02
CA ASP A 624 -13.69 28.15 -29.03
C ASP A 624 -14.59 27.09 -29.68
N TYR A 625 -14.95 27.37 -30.94
CA TYR A 625 -15.78 26.52 -31.79
C TYR A 625 -15.09 25.21 -32.23
N LYS A 626 -13.81 25.01 -31.93
CA LYS A 626 -13.02 23.83 -32.35
C LYS A 626 -12.59 22.91 -31.21
N THR A 627 -13.32 22.92 -30.10
CA THR A 627 -13.07 22.04 -28.94
C THR A 627 -13.94 20.79 -28.94
N LEU A 628 -13.54 19.80 -28.14
CA LEU A 628 -14.38 18.64 -27.82
C LEU A 628 -15.74 19.07 -27.25
N ASN A 629 -15.74 20.03 -26.32
CA ASN A 629 -16.96 20.56 -25.71
C ASN A 629 -17.88 21.22 -26.76
N SER A 630 -17.32 21.91 -27.76
CA SER A 630 -18.10 22.46 -28.88
C SER A 630 -18.76 21.37 -29.72
N SER A 631 -18.08 20.25 -29.97
CA SER A 631 -18.65 19.11 -30.70
C SER A 631 -19.76 18.43 -29.90
N MET A 632 -19.53 18.19 -28.61
CA MET A 632 -20.52 17.57 -27.71
C MET A 632 -21.73 18.45 -27.45
N SER A 633 -21.56 19.77 -27.29
CA SER A 633 -22.68 20.71 -27.16
C SER A 633 -23.52 20.78 -28.43
N ASN A 634 -22.92 20.70 -29.63
CA ASN A 634 -23.69 20.60 -30.87
C ASN A 634 -24.45 19.28 -30.97
N PHE A 635 -23.85 18.17 -30.53
CA PHE A 635 -24.55 16.87 -30.45
C PHE A 635 -25.74 16.93 -29.47
N LEU A 636 -25.56 17.57 -28.31
CA LEU A 636 -26.62 17.83 -27.35
C LEU A 636 -27.78 18.61 -28.00
N LEU A 637 -27.51 19.76 -28.64
CA LEU A 637 -28.55 20.60 -29.24
C LEU A 637 -29.41 19.85 -30.26
N ASN A 638 -28.82 18.91 -31.01
CA ASN A 638 -29.53 18.12 -32.01
C ASN A 638 -30.33 16.94 -31.42
N ASN A 639 -30.10 16.56 -30.16
CA ASN A 639 -30.63 15.33 -29.58
C ASN A 639 -31.28 15.50 -28.20
N MET A 640 -31.25 16.68 -27.59
CA MET A 640 -31.77 16.92 -26.24
C MET A 640 -33.29 16.71 -26.12
N GLU A 641 -34.05 16.85 -27.21
CA GLU A 641 -35.49 16.55 -27.25
C GLU A 641 -35.81 15.05 -27.10
N LEU A 642 -34.79 14.18 -27.16
CA LEU A 642 -34.97 12.74 -26.90
C LEU A 642 -35.22 12.43 -25.42
N LEU A 643 -34.74 13.31 -24.52
CA LEU A 643 -34.93 13.17 -23.08
C LEU A 643 -36.34 13.57 -22.67
N THR A 644 -36.93 12.76 -21.80
CA THR A 644 -38.23 13.03 -21.18
C THR A 644 -38.07 13.86 -19.91
N SER A 645 -39.17 14.41 -19.38
CA SER A 645 -39.18 15.04 -18.05
C SER A 645 -38.63 14.10 -16.96
N TYR A 646 -38.91 12.81 -17.06
CA TYR A 646 -38.40 11.81 -16.13
C TYR A 646 -36.87 11.65 -16.21
N ASP A 647 -36.29 11.68 -17.41
CA ASP A 647 -34.84 11.59 -17.59
C ASP A 647 -34.14 12.82 -17.03
N PHE A 648 -34.66 14.03 -17.32
CA PHE A 648 -34.17 15.26 -16.71
C PHE A 648 -34.32 15.25 -15.17
N GLY A 649 -35.41 14.70 -14.65
CA GLY A 649 -35.64 14.58 -13.20
C GLY A 649 -34.59 13.73 -12.46
N LYS A 650 -33.88 12.83 -13.16
CA LYS A 650 -32.80 12.00 -12.58
C LYS A 650 -31.43 12.67 -12.57
N LEU A 651 -31.22 13.69 -13.40
CA LEU A 651 -29.94 14.40 -13.48
C LEU A 651 -29.65 15.16 -12.17
N PRO A 652 -28.38 15.44 -11.84
CA PRO A 652 -28.05 16.40 -10.79
C PRO A 652 -28.69 17.77 -11.05
N LEU A 653 -29.16 18.47 -10.01
CA LEU A 653 -29.74 19.81 -10.15
C LEU A 653 -28.74 20.79 -10.77
N SER A 654 -27.47 20.68 -10.38
CA SER A 654 -26.37 21.46 -10.95
C SER A 654 -26.25 21.28 -12.46
N SER A 655 -26.40 20.05 -12.97
CA SER A 655 -26.39 19.78 -14.41
C SER A 655 -27.53 20.48 -15.15
N ILE A 656 -28.73 20.52 -14.57
CA ILE A 656 -29.89 21.19 -15.18
C ILE A 656 -29.70 22.72 -15.21
N LEU A 657 -29.19 23.30 -14.11
CA LEU A 657 -28.89 24.74 -14.06
C LEU A 657 -27.77 25.14 -15.05
N LEU A 658 -26.75 24.29 -15.19
CA LEU A 658 -25.66 24.52 -16.15
C LEU A 658 -26.10 24.30 -17.60
N LEU A 659 -27.05 23.40 -17.85
CA LEU A 659 -27.69 23.25 -19.16
C LEU A 659 -28.40 24.54 -19.56
N GLU A 660 -29.23 25.11 -18.68
CA GLU A 660 -29.92 26.37 -18.96
C GLU A 660 -28.93 27.48 -19.36
N LYS A 661 -27.80 27.59 -18.64
CA LYS A 661 -26.74 28.55 -18.97
C LYS A 661 -26.06 28.26 -20.31
N LEU A 662 -25.78 26.99 -20.60
CA LEU A 662 -25.20 26.58 -21.87
C LEU A 662 -26.14 26.94 -23.03
N LEU A 663 -27.43 26.67 -22.90
CA LEU A 663 -28.44 27.00 -23.89
C LEU A 663 -28.56 28.51 -24.09
N HIS A 664 -28.66 29.26 -22.99
CA HIS A 664 -28.68 30.72 -23.02
C HIS A 664 -27.52 31.29 -23.85
N TRP A 665 -26.31 30.76 -23.64
CA TRP A 665 -25.14 31.20 -24.39
C TRP A 665 -25.17 30.76 -25.87
N LYS A 666 -25.54 29.50 -26.14
CA LYS A 666 -25.62 28.96 -27.52
C LYS A 666 -26.71 29.64 -28.35
N TRP A 667 -27.80 30.06 -27.71
CA TRP A 667 -28.94 30.72 -28.35
C TRP A 667 -28.94 32.25 -28.20
N TRP A 668 -27.94 32.85 -27.56
CA TRP A 668 -27.89 34.31 -27.32
C TRP A 668 -28.07 35.16 -28.59
N ARG A 669 -27.70 34.63 -29.77
CA ARG A 669 -27.86 35.30 -31.07
C ARG A 669 -28.92 34.66 -31.97
N ASP A 670 -29.64 33.66 -31.49
CA ASP A 670 -30.67 32.95 -32.24
C ASP A 670 -32.06 33.41 -31.81
N GLU A 671 -32.70 34.22 -32.64
CA GLU A 671 -34.06 34.72 -32.36
C GLU A 671 -35.14 33.62 -32.39
N LYS A 672 -34.80 32.38 -32.77
CA LYS A 672 -35.76 31.26 -32.89
C LYS A 672 -35.85 30.39 -31.65
N HIS A 673 -34.86 30.43 -30.76
CA HIS A 673 -34.78 29.53 -29.62
C HIS A 673 -34.66 30.34 -28.32
N ASP A 674 -35.42 29.95 -27.30
CA ASP A 674 -35.40 30.55 -25.97
C ASP A 674 -35.17 29.45 -24.93
N GLU A 675 -34.12 29.59 -24.12
CA GLU A 675 -33.74 28.59 -23.11
C GLU A 675 -34.83 28.37 -22.08
N LYS A 676 -35.53 29.43 -21.68
CA LYS A 676 -36.56 29.38 -20.64
C LYS A 676 -37.80 28.68 -21.19
N GLU A 677 -38.15 28.94 -22.44
CA GLU A 677 -39.21 28.23 -23.15
C GLU A 677 -38.93 26.73 -23.25
N PHE A 678 -37.69 26.37 -23.59
CA PHE A 678 -37.26 24.98 -23.64
C PHE A 678 -37.41 24.30 -22.27
N MET A 679 -36.85 24.89 -21.21
CA MET A 679 -36.94 24.36 -19.83
C MET A 679 -38.38 24.16 -19.38
N VAL A 680 -39.27 25.08 -19.76
CA VAL A 680 -40.70 24.99 -19.52
C VAL A 680 -41.36 23.87 -20.31
N ASN A 681 -41.00 23.71 -21.57
CA ASN A 681 -41.63 22.71 -22.43
C ASN A 681 -41.25 21.28 -22.01
N ILE A 682 -40.10 21.08 -21.36
CA ILE A 682 -39.72 19.80 -20.76
C ILE A 682 -40.78 19.31 -19.77
N ILE A 683 -41.32 20.20 -18.93
CA ILE A 683 -42.28 19.80 -17.88
C ILE A 683 -43.73 19.74 -18.36
N LYS A 684 -44.07 20.28 -19.55
CA LYS A 684 -45.45 20.25 -20.04
C LYS A 684 -45.84 18.86 -20.52
N GLU A 685 -46.91 18.29 -19.97
CA GLU A 685 -47.42 17.01 -20.46
C GLU A 685 -48.10 17.17 -21.84
N LYS A 686 -47.73 16.29 -22.77
CA LYS A 686 -48.40 16.20 -24.08
C LYS A 686 -49.86 15.80 -23.87
N ALA A 687 -50.76 16.40 -24.66
CA ALA A 687 -52.21 16.27 -24.51
C ALA A 687 -52.71 14.81 -24.47
N GLU A 688 -51.99 13.89 -25.12
CA GLU A 688 -52.28 12.45 -25.21
C GLU A 688 -52.02 11.67 -23.90
N TYR A 689 -51.26 12.22 -22.94
CA TYR A 689 -50.87 11.55 -21.68
C TYR A 689 -51.58 12.12 -20.43
N ARG A 690 -52.50 13.07 -20.61
CA ARG A 690 -53.29 13.75 -19.55
C ARG A 690 -54.27 12.84 -18.78
N LEU A 691 -54.11 11.52 -18.85
CA LEU A 691 -54.94 10.53 -18.14
C LEU A 691 -54.85 10.67 -16.61
N SER A 692 -53.83 11.37 -16.10
CA SER A 692 -53.54 11.59 -14.69
C SER A 692 -54.14 12.88 -14.11
N GLY A 693 -54.68 13.78 -14.95
CA GLY A 693 -55.21 15.10 -14.53
C GLY A 693 -54.15 16.20 -14.34
N TYR A 694 -52.85 15.88 -14.39
CA TYR A 694 -51.77 16.87 -14.28
C TYR A 694 -51.46 17.52 -15.65
N LYS A 695 -51.09 18.80 -15.64
CA LYS A 695 -50.61 19.52 -16.84
C LYS A 695 -49.09 19.64 -16.88
N TYR A 696 -48.44 19.54 -15.72
CA TYR A 696 -47.00 19.66 -15.54
C TYR A 696 -46.43 18.46 -14.78
N SER A 697 -45.37 17.86 -15.33
CA SER A 697 -44.63 16.75 -14.75
C SER A 697 -43.38 17.30 -14.03
N LEU A 698 -43.49 17.43 -12.70
CA LEU A 698 -42.44 17.92 -11.82
C LEU A 698 -41.97 16.79 -10.90
N ASP A 699 -40.81 16.20 -11.20
CA ASP A 699 -40.20 15.15 -10.38
C ASP A 699 -38.69 15.39 -10.22
N GLY A 700 -38.13 14.85 -9.13
CA GLY A 700 -36.71 14.87 -8.82
C GLY A 700 -36.07 16.27 -8.92
N SER A 701 -35.03 16.37 -9.73
CA SER A 701 -34.28 17.62 -9.90
C SER A 701 -35.02 18.71 -10.67
N LEU A 702 -36.04 18.37 -11.48
CA LEU A 702 -36.88 19.39 -12.13
C LEU A 702 -37.74 20.11 -11.09
N LEU A 703 -38.29 19.40 -10.10
CA LEU A 703 -39.01 20.04 -8.99
C LEU A 703 -38.11 21.02 -8.24
N LYS A 704 -36.86 20.62 -7.94
CA LYS A 704 -35.87 21.49 -7.31
C LYS A 704 -35.54 22.71 -8.18
N PHE A 705 -35.27 22.51 -9.47
CA PHE A 705 -34.99 23.59 -10.43
C PHE A 705 -36.12 24.62 -10.43
N PHE A 706 -37.36 24.17 -10.59
CA PHE A 706 -38.52 25.05 -10.64
C PHE A 706 -38.86 25.69 -9.29
N THR A 707 -38.43 25.09 -8.17
CA THR A 707 -38.46 25.76 -6.85
C THR A 707 -37.57 27.01 -6.85
N LEU A 708 -36.37 26.93 -7.45
CA LEU A 708 -35.46 28.07 -7.56
C LEU A 708 -36.00 29.17 -8.48
N LYS A 709 -36.76 28.79 -9.50
CA LYS A 709 -37.36 29.73 -10.47
C LYS A 709 -38.56 30.51 -9.93
N LEU A 710 -39.06 30.20 -8.72
CA LEU A 710 -40.14 30.96 -8.09
C LEU A 710 -39.76 32.40 -7.75
N THR A 711 -38.48 32.65 -7.46
CA THR A 711 -37.98 33.98 -7.03
C THR A 711 -37.16 34.69 -8.09
N GLU A 712 -36.95 34.10 -9.26
CA GLU A 712 -36.14 34.68 -10.33
C GLU A 712 -36.90 35.87 -10.96
N GLY A 713 -36.87 37.00 -10.27
CA GLY A 713 -37.33 38.27 -10.79
C GLY A 713 -36.46 38.65 -11.99
N GLN A 714 -37.09 38.93 -13.13
CA GLN A 714 -36.53 39.39 -14.42
C GLN A 714 -36.41 38.37 -15.57
N GLY A 715 -37.26 37.34 -15.61
CA GLY A 715 -37.61 36.64 -16.86
C GLY A 715 -39.12 36.60 -17.07
N ASN A 716 -39.65 37.20 -18.15
CA ASN A 716 -41.10 37.19 -18.44
C ASN A 716 -41.68 35.77 -18.58
N GLN A 717 -40.85 34.78 -18.96
CA GLN A 717 -41.31 33.43 -19.31
C GLN A 717 -41.56 32.53 -18.09
N TYR A 718 -40.59 32.39 -17.17
CA TYR A 718 -40.82 31.63 -15.93
C TYR A 718 -41.90 32.30 -15.07
N LEU A 719 -41.89 33.63 -14.99
CA LEU A 719 -42.89 34.39 -14.23
C LEU A 719 -44.31 34.16 -14.75
N ARG A 720 -44.48 33.94 -16.06
CA ARG A 720 -45.79 33.60 -16.64
C ARG A 720 -46.31 32.23 -16.18
N ILE A 721 -45.42 31.27 -15.98
CA ILE A 721 -45.80 29.88 -15.65
C ILE A 721 -45.91 29.66 -14.16
N VAL A 722 -45.03 30.23 -13.36
CA VAL A 722 -45.16 30.16 -11.89
C VAL A 722 -46.43 30.86 -11.39
N ASN A 723 -47.02 31.75 -12.20
CA ASN A 723 -48.32 32.38 -11.97
C ASN A 723 -49.50 31.63 -12.61
N ASP A 724 -49.26 30.57 -13.38
CA ASP A 724 -50.30 29.71 -13.94
C ASP A 724 -50.93 28.89 -12.80
N LYS A 725 -52.27 28.86 -12.78
CA LYS A 725 -53.03 28.19 -11.71
C LYS A 725 -52.79 26.68 -11.71
N ASP A 726 -52.78 26.06 -12.89
CA ASP A 726 -52.58 24.62 -13.02
C ASP A 726 -51.15 24.24 -12.62
N TYR A 727 -50.16 25.06 -13.00
CA TYR A 727 -48.78 24.85 -12.58
C TYR A 727 -48.63 24.89 -11.06
N LYS A 728 -49.24 25.87 -10.38
CA LYS A 728 -49.15 25.97 -8.92
C LYS A 728 -49.82 24.79 -8.22
N GLU A 729 -50.96 24.30 -8.72
CA GLU A 729 -51.62 23.11 -8.20
C GLU A 729 -50.73 21.86 -8.36
N ASP A 730 -50.16 21.65 -9.54
CA ASP A 730 -49.26 20.53 -9.84
C ASP A 730 -47.95 20.61 -9.03
N PHE A 731 -47.35 21.81 -8.94
CA PHE A 731 -46.15 22.06 -8.13
C PHE A 731 -46.40 21.79 -6.65
N LYS A 732 -47.53 22.29 -6.10
CA LYS A 732 -47.93 22.04 -4.71
C LYS A 732 -48.05 20.55 -4.44
N PHE A 733 -48.72 19.82 -5.33
CA PHE A 733 -48.90 18.38 -5.19
C PHE A 733 -47.56 17.62 -5.25
N ALA A 734 -46.72 17.92 -6.24
CA ALA A 734 -45.41 17.31 -6.41
C ALA A 734 -44.51 17.56 -5.19
N LEU A 735 -44.45 18.81 -4.71
CA LEU A 735 -43.66 19.18 -3.54
C LEU A 735 -44.15 18.50 -2.26
N LEU A 736 -45.45 18.53 -1.97
CA LEU A 736 -45.99 17.90 -0.77
C LEU A 736 -45.78 16.39 -0.77
N ASN A 737 -45.92 15.74 -1.92
CA ASN A 737 -45.61 14.32 -2.06
C ASN A 737 -44.13 14.02 -1.86
N TYR A 738 -43.24 14.83 -2.43
CA TYR A 738 -41.79 14.68 -2.24
C TYR A 738 -41.41 14.83 -0.77
N LEU A 739 -41.91 15.87 -0.08
CA LEU A 739 -41.66 16.10 1.34
C LEU A 739 -42.19 14.95 2.20
N LYS A 740 -43.42 14.49 1.95
CA LYS A 740 -44.05 13.40 2.70
C LYS A 740 -43.32 12.07 2.48
N ARG A 741 -42.95 11.75 1.23
CA ARG A 741 -42.27 10.50 0.87
C ARG A 741 -40.87 10.41 1.49
N ASN A 742 -40.15 11.53 1.55
CA ASN A 742 -38.79 11.60 2.09
C ASN A 742 -38.73 12.01 3.57
N GLN A 743 -39.87 12.23 4.23
CA GLN A 743 -39.97 12.71 5.63
C GLN A 743 -39.20 14.03 5.88
N LEU A 744 -39.26 14.95 4.92
CA LEU A 744 -38.54 16.24 4.97
C LEU A 744 -39.46 17.40 5.37
N THR A 745 -38.87 18.40 6.02
CA THR A 745 -39.50 19.73 6.16
C THR A 745 -39.15 20.62 4.96
N LEU A 746 -39.87 21.72 4.77
CA LEU A 746 -39.52 22.71 3.74
C LEU A 746 -38.10 23.27 3.97
N ASP A 747 -37.72 23.53 5.21
CA ASP A 747 -36.37 24.00 5.55
C ASP A 747 -35.30 22.98 5.16
N THR A 748 -35.49 21.70 5.54
CA THR A 748 -34.55 20.61 5.19
C THR A 748 -34.47 20.38 3.69
N TYR A 749 -35.58 20.56 2.96
CA TYR A 749 -35.60 20.47 1.50
C TYR A 749 -34.78 21.58 0.85
N LEU A 750 -34.94 22.83 1.31
CA LEU A 750 -34.17 23.97 0.81
C LEU A 750 -32.69 23.89 1.22
N ASP A 751 -32.38 23.37 2.41
CA ASP A 751 -31.01 23.06 2.83
C ASP A 751 -30.38 22.02 1.90
N GLY A 752 -31.10 20.95 1.55
CA GLY A 752 -30.62 19.95 0.60
C GLY A 752 -30.31 20.52 -0.79
N ILE A 753 -31.10 21.50 -1.26
CA ILE A 753 -30.81 22.20 -2.52
C ILE A 753 -29.54 23.08 -2.38
N ALA A 754 -29.43 23.85 -1.29
CA ALA A 754 -28.26 24.70 -1.05
C ALA A 754 -26.96 23.86 -0.92
N ASP A 755 -27.04 22.72 -0.22
CA ASP A 755 -25.91 21.80 -0.05
C ASP A 755 -25.44 21.17 -1.37
N GLU A 756 -26.37 20.85 -2.28
CA GLU A 756 -26.06 20.34 -3.62
C GLU A 756 -25.34 21.39 -4.48
N LEU A 757 -25.67 22.68 -4.29
CA LEU A 757 -25.16 23.78 -5.11
C LEU A 757 -23.95 24.53 -4.50
N LYS A 758 -23.56 24.23 -3.26
CA LYS A 758 -22.52 24.95 -2.51
C LYS A 758 -21.15 25.02 -3.19
N ASN A 759 -20.83 24.05 -4.06
CA ASN A 759 -19.55 23.96 -4.77
C ASN A 759 -19.58 24.62 -6.16
N TYR A 760 -20.69 25.27 -6.53
CA TYR A 760 -20.88 25.83 -7.86
C TYR A 760 -21.13 27.34 -7.76
N ASP A 761 -20.06 28.14 -7.69
CA ASP A 761 -20.11 29.61 -7.49
C ASP A 761 -21.15 30.31 -8.38
N SER A 762 -21.27 29.86 -9.64
CA SER A 762 -22.15 30.51 -10.61
C SER A 762 -23.65 30.25 -10.37
N VAL A 763 -24.02 29.20 -9.61
CA VAL A 763 -25.41 28.79 -9.33
C VAL A 763 -25.68 28.59 -7.83
N MET A 764 -24.77 29.04 -6.97
CA MET A 764 -24.91 28.95 -5.52
C MET A 764 -26.09 29.79 -5.02
N ILE A 765 -26.76 29.31 -3.97
CA ILE A 765 -27.88 30.01 -3.34
C ILE A 765 -27.40 30.56 -1.99
N GLY A 766 -27.51 31.87 -1.80
CA GLY A 766 -27.23 32.52 -0.52
C GLY A 766 -28.38 32.37 0.47
N ILE A 767 -28.09 32.73 1.73
CA ILE A 767 -29.06 32.67 2.83
C ILE A 767 -30.30 33.54 2.52
N TYR A 768 -30.08 34.70 1.88
CA TYR A 768 -31.17 35.62 1.55
C TYR A 768 -32.08 35.07 0.43
N GLU A 769 -31.51 34.53 -0.65
CA GLU A 769 -32.28 33.92 -1.73
C GLU A 769 -33.11 32.73 -1.21
N LYS A 770 -32.53 31.91 -0.34
CA LYS A 770 -33.22 30.79 0.30
C LYS A 770 -34.48 31.24 1.06
N GLU A 771 -34.38 32.31 1.85
CA GLU A 771 -35.52 32.88 2.60
C GLU A 771 -36.61 33.46 1.68
N LEU A 772 -36.22 34.05 0.55
CA LEU A 772 -37.19 34.50 -0.46
C LEU A 772 -37.93 33.31 -1.09
N ILE A 773 -37.20 32.26 -1.46
CA ILE A 773 -37.78 31.05 -2.07
C ILE A 773 -38.75 30.41 -1.10
N LYS A 774 -38.37 30.29 0.17
CA LYS A 774 -39.23 29.77 1.23
C LYS A 774 -40.57 30.50 1.28
N LYS A 775 -40.56 31.84 1.28
CA LYS A 775 -41.79 32.65 1.32
C LYS A 775 -42.68 32.41 0.10
N GLU A 776 -42.12 32.31 -1.10
CA GLU A 776 -42.92 32.03 -2.31
C GLU A 776 -43.49 30.62 -2.32
N VAL A 777 -42.72 29.62 -1.87
CA VAL A 777 -43.21 28.24 -1.72
C VAL A 777 -44.35 28.17 -0.69
N GLU A 778 -44.20 28.84 0.46
CA GLU A 778 -45.24 28.90 1.49
C GLU A 778 -46.53 29.51 0.96
N LYS A 779 -46.48 30.57 0.14
CA LYS A 779 -47.67 31.13 -0.50
C LYS A 779 -48.40 30.08 -1.34
N ILE A 780 -47.69 29.28 -2.13
CA ILE A 780 -48.29 28.24 -2.98
C ILE A 780 -48.88 27.11 -2.13
N ILE A 781 -48.18 26.66 -1.08
CA ILE A 781 -48.65 25.60 -0.19
C ILE A 781 -49.90 26.02 0.59
N PHE A 782 -49.92 27.25 1.11
CA PHE A 782 -51.00 27.77 1.95
C PHE A 782 -52.09 28.51 1.17
N GLU A 783 -51.94 28.71 -0.14
CA GLU A 783 -53.03 29.13 -1.02
C GLU A 783 -54.14 28.06 -1.02
N ASN A 784 -55.34 28.45 -0.55
CA ASN A 784 -56.55 27.67 -0.64
C ASN A 784 -57.07 27.70 -2.08
N TYR A 785 -56.76 26.67 -2.86
CA TYR A 785 -57.44 26.40 -4.13
C TYR A 785 -58.86 25.90 -3.80
N LEU A 786 -59.78 26.84 -3.58
CA LEU A 786 -61.21 26.54 -3.57
C LEU A 786 -61.61 26.15 -5.00
N SER A 787 -61.56 24.84 -5.27
CA SER A 787 -62.26 24.25 -6.42
C SER A 787 -63.76 24.35 -6.15
N PHE A 788 -64.41 25.37 -6.71
CA PHE A 788 -65.82 25.23 -7.08
C PHE A 788 -65.86 24.52 -8.43
N GLU A 789 -65.96 23.20 -8.39
CA GLU A 789 -66.75 22.40 -9.35
C GLU A 789 -67.60 21.41 -8.58
#